data_AF-A0A9D9PWM7-F1
#
_entry.id   AF-A0A9D9PWM7-F1
#
_cell.length_a   1.000
_cell.length_b   1.000
_cell.length_c   1.000
_cell.angle_alpha   90.00
_cell.angle_beta   90.00
_cell.angle_gamma   90.00
#
_symmetry.space_group_name_H-M   'P 1'
#
loop_
_entity.id
_entity.type
_entity.pdbx_description
1 polymer ?
#
loop_
_entity_poly.entity_id
_entity_poly.type
_entity_poly.pdbx_seq_one_letter_code
_entity_poly.pdbx_strand_id
1 'polypeptide(L)'
;MLRKHTSRLKRSISGLLALTMTASITPTVPVFAEVQTGSSKTYVGDGYSIRYDVTSVWGDHSNVNVTLTNTGDEAIQNWALRYDTDGDIENIWNGVIFGSEDESTIIKNSGYNYEIKPDNSVSFGYTIVGADELPDSITLSSQRKDYEANDYTVTLNVQSDWGTGFTGNVEISAVGDKPIEAWRMSFDTNFELTSVWNSAIIDSKDNAYTVESAYSTAFIQPGETKSFGLCGTKDSNAVPEISNISMNGVVVGEEEKQDDLPDSSEDEITTDSSSEEESLPESSEESSEPESSSKPESSSKFVSSSKAEASSKPESSSKVQSSSSLAESSSIKESSSKAESSSVIYSSSKAESSSSISSSKIESSSQTNSSKAESSSKPDSSSKPDDSSKTETGPIKTDDILIVAYGSYNEEENAIDIEWESTSTGDYEVFISDDNEEYESIIKENKYTSYRYNIKNDFDKKYFKIRVISDKKYADSIPFIVRKTANGYTVKPIDSDEDGINDLLELNLGTDINDPDTDKDGLTDYQEVAVTFTDPCVYDSLISDISDAEADTDSDGLSNIMELSIGTNAIKSDCDKDDLSDGDEVNIYGTDPLDPDTDDDDILDGDEVALGLDPLSGSTDGSSSDKDVKIEQHINEDSEVFEEINSPYNAFKVSMDITASGNANTALTAKESGYSGVIESDAVVGIVPEFDYAEGFGVDDVVLNFDINSDYIENTNGKYAAVSNDFEGIKRFNVFKYFEEYDMLMPIETTYDLDNNKVITHVDELGTYCLVDMEKWFESLDIDPKKFDNSITPSSVTGGLGIGIPQRAISLVLPTETESKCLDVVLNVFTTRGTKEKAVDQLLETGRRLFDEYGENADLRIYIGDHKGKIVTPPDQNKNYAENMFDFEYMCQHIGFRAATDEPFLDNAASTLLNNLALRPEADKYYVSVQHDVVEFKNAKRRDLLIERALRDEITFCVVSNTKMTDTSPIAASTGGLFYNDNIFTYAGPISDYIIGFHGKKGDGEVYRTITSSGWKVIVLENPITSDYKTISENGVTDDDRLNYPDEDGDGLLDLEELNYYFGDVQAINWDDDGKLKLFTFEECKNILPAHSYIQNALEQYSGWDDSLMNEWRILPIKSDPTDADTDKDGLEDGIEVEAHTGIMNADTDGDGLKDGKEVLEWYDPLDKNPDGDSYDDRLEYFYDQDPYTYDLDLEDWIAAFVKGFI
;
A
#
# COMPACT_ATOMS: atom_id res chain seq x y z
N MET A 1 -26.36 -24.45 -26.70
CA MET A 1 -27.24 -23.57 -27.51
C MET A 1 -27.41 -22.27 -26.72
N LEU A 2 -26.92 -21.13 -27.22
CA LEU A 2 -27.64 -20.12 -28.03
C LEU A 2 -28.71 -19.32 -27.25
N ARG A 3 -28.71 -17.97 -27.22
CA ARG A 3 -27.72 -16.95 -27.68
C ARG A 3 -28.13 -15.54 -27.20
N LYS A 4 -27.14 -14.64 -26.98
CA LYS A 4 -27.10 -13.15 -27.17
C LYS A 4 -28.33 -12.30 -26.75
N HIS A 5 -28.17 -11.17 -26.06
CA HIS A 5 -27.45 -9.98 -26.54
C HIS A 5 -26.94 -9.03 -25.42
N THR A 6 -25.88 -8.27 -25.71
CA THR A 6 -25.18 -7.33 -24.81
C THR A 6 -24.63 -6.09 -25.57
N SER A 7 -24.28 -5.03 -24.82
CA SER A 7 -23.50 -3.82 -25.20
C SER A 7 -24.20 -2.76 -26.10
N ARG A 8 -24.36 -1.48 -25.68
CA ARG A 8 -23.45 -0.26 -25.68
C ARG A 8 -23.47 0.49 -27.06
N LEU A 9 -23.17 1.80 -27.24
CA LEU A 9 -22.31 2.76 -26.52
C LEU A 9 -22.55 4.28 -26.91
N LYS A 10 -22.46 5.25 -25.95
CA LYS A 10 -22.13 6.73 -26.05
C LYS A 10 -22.98 7.65 -27.00
N ARG A 11 -22.96 9.01 -27.01
CA ARG A 11 -22.18 10.11 -26.35
C ARG A 11 -22.95 11.48 -26.31
N SER A 12 -22.43 12.49 -25.57
CA SER A 12 -22.79 13.95 -25.56
C SER A 12 -24.00 14.35 -24.66
N ILE A 13 -24.11 15.54 -24.04
CA ILE A 13 -23.49 16.90 -24.19
C ILE A 13 -23.10 17.47 -22.80
N SER A 14 -22.20 18.48 -22.73
CA SER A 14 -21.82 19.21 -21.49
C SER A 14 -22.26 20.70 -21.50
N GLY A 15 -22.41 21.29 -20.30
CA GLY A 15 -22.27 22.73 -20.00
C GLY A 15 -23.49 23.66 -20.12
N LEU A 16 -23.92 24.27 -19.00
CA LEU A 16 -23.85 25.74 -18.77
C LEU A 16 -24.11 26.12 -17.29
N LEU A 17 -23.61 27.30 -16.86
CA LEU A 17 -23.52 27.78 -15.49
C LEU A 17 -24.54 28.90 -15.14
N ALA A 18 -24.55 29.30 -13.85
CA ALA A 18 -24.84 30.64 -13.30
C ALA A 18 -26.29 31.09 -12.98
N LEU A 19 -26.57 31.09 -11.67
CA LEU A 19 -27.00 32.22 -10.82
C LEU A 19 -28.23 33.10 -11.20
N THR A 20 -29.22 33.16 -10.29
CA THR A 20 -30.03 34.37 -10.04
C THR A 20 -30.37 34.54 -8.55
N MET A 21 -29.80 35.55 -7.88
CA MET A 21 -30.24 36.00 -6.56
C MET A 21 -31.30 37.12 -6.67
N THR A 22 -32.32 37.07 -5.83
CA THR A 22 -33.02 38.27 -5.32
C THR A 22 -33.48 38.02 -3.89
N ALA A 23 -33.02 38.85 -2.95
CA ALA A 23 -33.26 38.66 -1.52
C ALA A 23 -34.65 39.11 -1.04
N SER A 24 -35.03 38.68 0.16
CA SER A 24 -36.07 39.31 0.97
C SER A 24 -35.74 39.11 2.46
N ILE A 25 -35.48 40.21 3.17
CA ILE A 25 -34.95 40.18 4.54
C ILE A 25 -36.11 40.20 5.55
N THR A 26 -36.06 39.26 6.49
CA THR A 26 -36.74 39.31 7.81
C THR A 26 -35.75 38.80 8.87
N PRO A 27 -35.87 39.24 10.15
CA PRO A 27 -34.73 39.23 11.06
C PRO A 27 -34.31 37.83 11.53
N THR A 28 -33.02 37.72 11.80
CA THR A 28 -32.37 36.58 12.45
C THR A 28 -32.91 36.34 13.86
N VAL A 29 -33.29 35.10 14.11
CA VAL A 29 -32.94 34.42 15.37
C VAL A 29 -31.91 33.38 14.95
N PRO A 30 -30.70 33.32 15.54
CA PRO A 30 -29.86 32.15 15.37
C PRO A 30 -30.61 30.96 15.96
N VAL A 31 -31.00 30.02 15.10
CA VAL A 31 -31.33 28.67 15.55
C VAL A 31 -30.00 27.95 15.53
N PHE A 32 -29.33 27.92 16.69
CA PHE A 32 -28.20 27.04 16.91
C PHE A 32 -28.62 25.61 16.54
N ALA A 33 -27.84 24.99 15.66
CA ALA A 33 -28.25 23.80 14.95
C ALA A 33 -27.58 22.56 15.54
N GLU A 34 -28.05 22.21 16.75
CA GLU A 34 -27.74 20.96 17.48
C GLU A 34 -27.38 19.83 16.52
N VAL A 35 -26.15 19.32 16.62
CA VAL A 35 -25.62 18.34 15.68
C VAL A 35 -26.47 17.07 15.69
N GLN A 36 -27.03 16.72 14.53
CA GLN A 36 -27.91 15.58 14.34
C GLN A 36 -27.55 14.79 13.08
N THR A 37 -27.85 13.49 13.12
CA THR A 37 -27.61 12.55 12.02
C THR A 37 -28.21 13.04 10.70
N GLY A 38 -27.37 13.22 9.67
CA GLY A 38 -27.75 13.75 8.36
C GLY A 38 -27.55 15.25 8.17
N SER A 39 -27.05 15.97 9.18
CA SER A 39 -26.57 17.35 9.04
C SER A 39 -25.39 17.42 8.06
N SER A 40 -25.37 18.44 7.19
CA SER A 40 -24.26 18.63 6.25
C SER A 40 -24.03 20.10 5.87
N LYS A 41 -22.76 20.46 5.66
CA LYS A 41 -22.28 21.81 5.29
C LYS A 41 -21.33 21.68 4.10
N THR A 42 -21.11 22.76 3.35
CA THR A 42 -20.19 22.74 2.20
C THR A 42 -19.43 24.06 2.11
N TYR A 43 -18.12 23.96 2.10
CA TYR A 43 -17.16 25.06 2.03
C TYR A 43 -16.57 25.10 0.62
N VAL A 44 -16.25 26.29 0.13
CA VAL A 44 -15.71 26.49 -1.23
C VAL A 44 -14.56 27.48 -1.12
N GLY A 45 -13.37 27.04 -1.51
CA GLY A 45 -12.19 27.89 -1.63
C GLY A 45 -11.90 28.21 -3.10
N ASP A 46 -10.69 28.69 -3.38
CA ASP A 46 -10.22 28.80 -4.76
C ASP A 46 -9.68 27.44 -5.22
N GLY A 47 -10.11 26.97 -6.39
CA GLY A 47 -9.75 25.66 -6.93
C GLY A 47 -10.30 24.42 -6.19
N TYR A 48 -11.04 24.53 -5.08
CA TYR A 48 -11.57 23.36 -4.36
C TYR A 48 -12.94 23.57 -3.68
N SER A 49 -13.61 22.46 -3.36
CA SER A 49 -14.77 22.44 -2.47
C SER A 49 -14.74 21.26 -1.49
N ILE A 50 -15.19 21.49 -0.26
CA ILE A 50 -15.19 20.52 0.84
C ILE A 50 -16.64 20.30 1.28
N ARG A 51 -17.10 19.06 1.27
CA ARG A 51 -18.40 18.64 1.81
C ARG A 51 -18.20 17.95 3.14
N TYR A 52 -18.98 18.33 4.15
CA TYR A 52 -18.97 17.75 5.50
C TYR A 52 -20.35 17.11 5.75
N ASP A 53 -20.38 15.83 6.09
CA ASP A 53 -21.59 15.05 6.36
C ASP A 53 -21.50 14.37 7.74
N VAL A 54 -22.44 14.66 8.64
CA VAL A 54 -22.60 13.94 9.92
C VAL A 54 -23.40 12.67 9.66
N THR A 55 -22.75 11.50 9.78
CA THR A 55 -23.32 10.21 9.36
C THR A 55 -24.08 9.49 10.47
N SER A 56 -23.71 9.69 11.73
CA SER A 56 -24.45 9.23 12.92
C SER A 56 -24.06 10.03 14.16
N VAL A 57 -24.95 10.10 15.17
CA VAL A 57 -24.72 10.80 16.45
C VAL A 57 -25.20 9.91 17.60
N TRP A 58 -24.42 9.77 18.66
CA TRP A 58 -24.79 9.03 19.87
C TRP A 58 -24.15 9.66 21.12
N GLY A 59 -24.97 10.03 22.11
CA GLY A 59 -24.48 10.79 23.27
C GLY A 59 -23.94 12.16 22.83
N ASP A 60 -22.70 12.43 23.21
CA ASP A 60 -21.82 13.54 22.83
C ASP A 60 -20.89 13.23 21.63
N HIS A 61 -20.92 11.99 21.10
CA HIS A 61 -20.10 11.56 19.97
C HIS A 61 -20.86 11.70 18.63
N SER A 62 -20.16 12.11 17.58
CA SER A 62 -20.66 12.20 16.20
C SER A 62 -19.67 11.61 15.19
N ASN A 63 -20.13 10.72 14.31
CA ASN A 63 -19.32 10.31 13.15
C ASN A 63 -19.49 11.29 12.00
N VAL A 64 -18.36 11.64 11.38
CA VAL A 64 -18.24 12.62 10.30
C VAL A 64 -17.58 11.95 9.10
N ASN A 65 -18.09 12.22 7.89
CA ASN A 65 -17.40 11.98 6.63
C ASN A 65 -17.18 13.33 5.93
N VAL A 66 -15.93 13.65 5.63
CA VAL A 66 -15.53 14.84 4.88
C VAL A 66 -15.01 14.44 3.49
N THR A 67 -15.48 15.13 2.46
CA THR A 67 -15.14 14.90 1.05
C THR A 67 -14.57 16.15 0.43
N LEU A 68 -13.25 16.16 0.18
CA LEU A 68 -12.54 17.22 -0.55
C LEU A 68 -12.58 16.93 -2.04
N THR A 69 -13.04 17.88 -2.84
CA THR A 69 -13.18 17.81 -4.30
C THR A 69 -12.36 18.89 -4.96
N ASN A 70 -11.50 18.50 -5.90
CA ASN A 70 -10.76 19.43 -6.73
C ASN A 70 -11.66 20.01 -7.82
N THR A 71 -11.76 21.34 -7.88
CA THR A 71 -12.54 22.09 -8.86
C THR A 71 -11.69 23.09 -9.66
N GLY A 72 -10.37 22.95 -9.63
CA GLY A 72 -9.39 23.71 -10.42
C GLY A 72 -8.81 22.90 -11.58
N ASP A 73 -7.94 23.53 -12.37
CA ASP A 73 -7.35 22.93 -13.58
C ASP A 73 -6.04 22.15 -13.31
N GLU A 74 -5.45 22.26 -12.12
CA GLU A 74 -4.27 21.49 -11.66
C GLU A 74 -4.64 20.45 -10.58
N ALA A 75 -3.80 19.42 -10.40
CA ALA A 75 -4.00 18.43 -9.34
C ALA A 75 -3.61 18.99 -7.95
N ILE A 76 -4.45 18.74 -6.94
CA ILE A 76 -4.09 19.00 -5.54
C ILE A 76 -3.26 17.81 -5.06
N GLN A 77 -2.00 18.06 -4.71
CA GLN A 77 -1.07 17.05 -4.20
C GLN A 77 -0.77 17.34 -2.73
N ASN A 78 -0.50 16.29 -1.94
CA ASN A 78 -0.15 16.38 -0.53
C ASN A 78 -1.14 17.24 0.28
N TRP A 79 -2.44 16.99 0.09
CA TRP A 79 -3.48 17.83 0.70
C TRP A 79 -3.47 17.74 2.24
N ALA A 80 -3.81 18.88 2.86
CA ALA A 80 -4.10 19.00 4.27
C ALA A 80 -5.24 20.02 4.48
N LEU A 81 -6.13 19.76 5.43
CA LEU A 81 -7.27 20.61 5.79
C LEU A 81 -7.12 21.13 7.22
N ARG A 82 -7.36 22.44 7.44
CA ARG A 82 -7.46 23.06 8.77
C ARG A 82 -8.93 23.11 9.20
N TYR A 83 -9.17 22.72 10.46
CA TYR A 83 -10.47 22.56 11.10
C TYR A 83 -10.63 23.50 12.28
N ASP A 84 -11.76 24.19 12.29
CA ASP A 84 -12.27 25.06 13.33
C ASP A 84 -13.36 24.28 14.09
N THR A 85 -13.01 23.62 15.21
CA THR A 85 -13.82 22.55 15.83
C THR A 85 -14.01 22.73 17.32
N ASP A 86 -15.26 22.97 17.74
CA ASP A 86 -15.72 22.97 19.14
C ASP A 86 -15.74 21.57 19.80
N GLY A 87 -14.79 20.68 19.49
CA GLY A 87 -14.76 19.31 20.01
C GLY A 87 -13.59 18.47 19.52
N ASP A 88 -13.25 17.44 20.31
CA ASP A 88 -12.06 16.60 20.14
C ASP A 88 -12.26 15.52 19.07
N ILE A 89 -11.22 15.27 18.26
CA ILE A 89 -11.27 14.35 17.12
C ILE A 89 -10.63 13.00 17.48
N GLU A 90 -11.40 11.94 17.34
CA GLU A 90 -11.02 10.55 17.60
C GLU A 90 -11.22 9.65 16.36
N ASN A 91 -10.69 8.43 16.40
CA ASN A 91 -11.06 7.35 15.48
C ASN A 91 -11.03 7.76 13.99
N ILE A 92 -9.92 8.38 13.55
CA ILE A 92 -9.78 8.90 12.18
C ILE A 92 -9.46 7.79 11.16
N TRP A 93 -10.08 7.84 9.98
CA TRP A 93 -9.82 6.94 8.85
C TRP A 93 -9.64 7.70 7.53
N ASN A 94 -8.68 7.27 6.71
CA ASN A 94 -8.26 7.88 5.43
C ASN A 94 -7.72 9.34 5.53
N GLY A 95 -7.48 9.83 6.73
CA GLY A 95 -6.66 11.01 7.02
C GLY A 95 -5.82 10.76 8.26
N VAL A 96 -4.87 11.65 8.56
CA VAL A 96 -4.06 11.63 9.79
C VAL A 96 -4.03 13.01 10.42
N ILE A 97 -4.05 13.10 11.75
CA ILE A 97 -3.86 14.39 12.45
C ILE A 97 -2.39 14.80 12.29
N PHE A 98 -2.14 16.00 11.79
CA PHE A 98 -0.81 16.53 11.49
C PHE A 98 -0.31 17.49 12.59
N GLY A 99 -1.22 18.07 13.37
CA GLY A 99 -0.92 18.97 14.48
C GLY A 99 -2.07 19.94 14.76
N SER A 100 -1.92 20.76 15.81
CA SER A 100 -2.84 21.85 16.15
C SER A 100 -2.10 23.18 16.24
N GLU A 101 -2.77 24.24 15.81
CA GLU A 101 -2.26 25.62 15.77
C GLU A 101 -3.43 26.58 16.00
N ASP A 102 -3.27 27.55 16.91
CA ASP A 102 -4.24 28.63 17.18
C ASP A 102 -5.70 28.15 17.25
N GLU A 103 -5.97 27.24 18.18
CA GLU A 103 -7.29 26.63 18.45
C GLU A 103 -7.88 25.81 17.28
N SER A 104 -7.10 25.54 16.23
CA SER A 104 -7.50 24.77 15.04
C SER A 104 -6.68 23.49 14.82
N THR A 105 -7.32 22.42 14.33
CA THR A 105 -6.68 21.11 14.06
C THR A 105 -6.39 20.93 12.58
N ILE A 106 -5.21 20.40 12.22
CA ILE A 106 -4.84 20.10 10.83
C ILE A 106 -4.91 18.60 10.58
N ILE A 107 -5.68 18.18 9.57
CA ILE A 107 -5.75 16.79 9.09
C ILE A 107 -5.11 16.69 7.69
N LYS A 108 -4.14 15.79 7.54
CA LYS A 108 -3.39 15.53 6.30
C LYS A 108 -3.82 14.20 5.66
N ASN A 109 -3.50 14.04 4.38
CA ASN A 109 -3.66 12.80 3.61
C ASN A 109 -2.90 11.59 4.23
N SER A 110 -3.43 10.38 4.03
CA SER A 110 -2.83 9.12 4.50
C SER A 110 -1.90 8.47 3.46
N GLY A 111 -1.15 9.27 2.69
CA GLY A 111 -0.22 8.79 1.66
C GLY A 111 -0.90 8.24 0.40
N TYR A 112 -1.62 7.12 0.49
CA TYR A 112 -2.25 6.45 -0.67
C TYR A 112 -3.24 7.36 -1.43
N ASN A 113 -3.78 8.37 -0.75
CA ASN A 113 -4.75 9.33 -1.27
C ASN A 113 -4.19 10.74 -1.46
N TYR A 114 -2.87 10.91 -1.55
CA TYR A 114 -2.17 12.21 -1.66
C TYR A 114 -2.57 13.08 -2.86
N GLU A 115 -3.02 12.51 -3.99
CA GLU A 115 -3.29 13.23 -5.24
C GLU A 115 -4.78 13.28 -5.61
N ILE A 116 -5.33 14.48 -5.73
CA ILE A 116 -6.68 14.75 -6.22
C ILE A 116 -6.59 15.48 -7.56
N LYS A 117 -6.76 14.73 -8.66
CA LYS A 117 -6.80 15.27 -10.02
C LYS A 117 -8.04 16.18 -10.25
N PRO A 118 -8.03 17.09 -11.23
CA PRO A 118 -9.21 17.89 -11.60
C PRO A 118 -10.49 17.06 -11.76
N ASP A 119 -11.63 17.62 -11.34
CA ASP A 119 -12.96 16.96 -11.26
C ASP A 119 -13.06 15.71 -10.34
N ASN A 120 -11.99 15.28 -9.66
CA ASN A 120 -12.03 14.15 -8.70
C ASN A 120 -12.22 14.61 -7.23
N SER A 121 -12.55 13.64 -6.37
CA SER A 121 -12.71 13.81 -4.92
C SER A 121 -11.97 12.73 -4.13
N VAL A 122 -11.56 13.06 -2.90
CA VAL A 122 -11.16 12.14 -1.83
C VAL A 122 -12.18 12.24 -0.69
N SER A 123 -12.37 11.15 0.07
CA SER A 123 -13.18 11.15 1.29
C SER A 123 -12.43 10.51 2.46
N PHE A 124 -12.52 11.13 3.62
CA PHE A 124 -12.04 10.62 4.90
C PHE A 124 -13.08 10.89 5.99
N GLY A 125 -12.88 10.34 7.20
CA GLY A 125 -13.80 10.56 8.30
C GLY A 125 -13.17 10.30 9.65
N TYR A 126 -13.94 10.60 10.69
CA TYR A 126 -13.53 10.52 12.09
C TYR A 126 -14.77 10.53 13.00
N THR A 127 -14.57 10.20 14.27
CA THR A 127 -15.50 10.53 15.35
C THR A 127 -15.10 11.88 15.94
N ILE A 128 -16.07 12.72 16.32
CA ILE A 128 -15.83 13.96 17.08
C ILE A 128 -16.68 13.96 18.35
N VAL A 129 -16.09 14.34 19.47
CA VAL A 129 -16.70 14.32 20.80
C VAL A 129 -16.91 15.76 21.29
N GLY A 130 -18.06 16.03 21.91
CA GLY A 130 -18.37 17.34 22.51
C GLY A 130 -18.82 18.45 21.54
N ALA A 131 -18.73 18.23 20.23
CA ALA A 131 -19.08 19.23 19.22
C ALA A 131 -20.59 19.53 19.12
N ASP A 132 -21.01 20.63 19.75
CA ASP A 132 -22.40 21.12 19.76
C ASP A 132 -22.89 21.64 18.39
N GLU A 133 -22.00 22.14 17.52
CA GLU A 133 -22.31 22.76 16.22
C GLU A 133 -21.46 22.21 15.04
N LEU A 134 -21.77 22.65 13.81
CA LEU A 134 -21.00 22.29 12.61
C LEU A 134 -19.86 23.31 12.38
N PRO A 135 -18.59 22.87 12.20
CA PRO A 135 -17.40 23.71 12.06
C PRO A 135 -17.62 25.00 11.28
N ASP A 136 -17.24 26.16 11.82
CA ASP A 136 -17.66 27.39 11.15
C ASP A 136 -16.90 27.62 9.83
N SER A 137 -15.62 27.22 9.81
CA SER A 137 -14.79 27.13 8.60
C SER A 137 -14.04 25.79 8.47
N ILE A 138 -13.73 25.39 7.23
CA ILE A 138 -12.73 24.35 6.90
C ILE A 138 -11.99 24.84 5.65
N THR A 139 -10.65 24.84 5.69
CA THR A 139 -9.80 25.42 4.64
C THR A 139 -8.68 24.46 4.21
N LEU A 140 -8.19 24.60 2.98
CA LEU A 140 -7.02 23.86 2.49
C LEU A 140 -5.75 24.54 3.03
N SER A 141 -5.00 23.83 3.89
CA SER A 141 -3.80 24.31 4.59
C SER A 141 -2.48 23.85 3.95
N SER A 142 -2.57 23.24 2.76
CA SER A 142 -1.45 22.77 1.94
C SER A 142 -1.25 23.71 0.73
N GLN A 143 -0.07 24.30 0.58
CA GLN A 143 0.25 25.26 -0.48
C GLN A 143 1.60 24.96 -1.17
N ARG A 144 1.72 25.26 -2.46
CA ARG A 144 2.99 25.08 -3.20
C ARG A 144 3.90 26.30 -2.99
N LYS A 145 5.12 26.06 -2.52
CA LYS A 145 6.11 27.08 -2.13
C LYS A 145 7.50 26.72 -2.67
N ASP A 146 8.24 27.72 -3.15
CA ASP A 146 9.61 27.54 -3.65
C ASP A 146 10.58 27.24 -2.50
N TYR A 147 11.51 26.31 -2.72
CA TYR A 147 12.57 25.97 -1.76
C TYR A 147 13.77 26.91 -1.91
N GLU A 148 14.40 27.27 -0.80
CA GLU A 148 15.63 28.05 -0.83
C GLU A 148 16.77 27.21 -1.40
N ALA A 149 17.72 27.85 -2.09
CA ALA A 149 18.83 27.16 -2.76
C ALA A 149 19.85 26.50 -1.79
N ASN A 150 19.58 26.51 -0.49
CA ASN A 150 20.33 25.81 0.56
C ASN A 150 19.55 24.64 1.19
N ASP A 151 18.27 24.44 0.85
CA ASP A 151 17.44 23.38 1.44
C ASP A 151 17.69 22.01 0.79
N TYR A 152 18.23 22.00 -0.43
CA TYR A 152 18.42 20.81 -1.26
C TYR A 152 19.72 20.86 -2.09
N THR A 153 20.21 19.69 -2.50
CA THR A 153 21.29 19.56 -3.50
C THR A 153 20.87 18.62 -4.62
N VAL A 154 21.27 18.91 -5.86
CA VAL A 154 20.93 18.11 -7.05
C VAL A 154 22.17 17.74 -7.83
N THR A 155 22.30 16.46 -8.23
CA THR A 155 23.45 15.93 -9.00
C THR A 155 22.98 15.06 -10.17
N LEU A 156 23.51 15.29 -11.37
CA LEU A 156 23.34 14.37 -12.51
C LEU A 156 24.48 13.35 -12.55
N ASN A 157 24.16 12.07 -12.37
CA ASN A 157 25.06 10.93 -12.48
C ASN A 157 24.81 10.18 -13.80
N VAL A 158 25.66 10.43 -14.80
CA VAL A 158 25.65 9.74 -16.10
C VAL A 158 26.12 8.29 -15.92
N GLN A 159 25.27 7.33 -16.30
CA GLN A 159 25.54 5.89 -16.14
C GLN A 159 26.13 5.24 -17.39
N SER A 160 25.67 5.64 -18.59
CA SER A 160 26.23 5.18 -19.86
C SER A 160 26.10 6.26 -20.93
N ASP A 161 27.13 6.41 -21.77
CA ASP A 161 27.26 7.40 -22.84
C ASP A 161 27.79 6.72 -24.10
N TRP A 162 27.00 6.72 -25.17
CA TRP A 162 27.34 6.15 -26.48
C TRP A 162 27.58 7.22 -27.55
N GLY A 163 28.07 8.39 -27.13
CA GLY A 163 28.45 9.52 -27.97
C GLY A 163 27.28 10.47 -28.23
N THR A 164 26.32 10.06 -29.07
CA THR A 164 25.16 10.89 -29.46
C THR A 164 23.95 10.76 -28.54
N GLY A 165 24.01 9.87 -27.55
CA GLY A 165 22.98 9.69 -26.53
C GLY A 165 23.59 9.14 -25.25
N PHE A 166 22.84 9.25 -24.16
CA PHE A 166 23.25 8.77 -22.85
C PHE A 166 22.03 8.41 -21.98
N THR A 167 22.31 7.72 -20.88
CA THR A 167 21.37 7.49 -19.77
C THR A 167 22.03 7.82 -18.44
N GLY A 168 21.24 8.27 -17.46
CA GLY A 168 21.73 8.63 -16.14
C GLY A 168 20.61 8.97 -15.16
N ASN A 169 20.97 9.12 -13.89
CA ASN A 169 20.05 9.47 -12.81
C ASN A 169 20.31 10.90 -12.31
N VAL A 170 19.26 11.60 -11.92
CA VAL A 170 19.35 12.83 -11.15
C VAL A 170 18.99 12.53 -9.70
N GLU A 171 19.96 12.71 -8.81
CA GLU A 171 19.81 12.59 -7.37
C GLU A 171 19.42 13.95 -6.78
N ILE A 172 18.43 13.95 -5.88
CA ILE A 172 17.96 15.10 -5.10
C ILE A 172 18.09 14.73 -3.63
N SER A 173 18.91 15.48 -2.89
CA SER A 173 19.11 15.32 -1.44
C SER A 173 18.47 16.48 -0.69
N ALA A 174 17.73 16.20 0.38
CA ALA A 174 17.32 17.24 1.33
C ALA A 174 18.47 17.51 2.31
N VAL A 175 18.88 18.78 2.43
CA VAL A 175 19.99 19.19 3.30
C VAL A 175 19.62 20.30 4.30
N GLY A 176 18.39 20.82 4.23
CA GLY A 176 17.76 21.63 5.28
C GLY A 176 16.96 20.80 6.30
N ASP A 177 16.49 21.46 7.36
CA ASP A 177 15.82 20.83 8.51
C ASP A 177 14.34 20.45 8.26
N LYS A 178 13.86 20.50 7.01
CA LYS A 178 12.46 20.24 6.63
C LYS A 178 12.37 19.22 5.48
N PRO A 179 11.35 18.34 5.46
CA PRO A 179 11.14 17.40 4.37
C PRO A 179 10.76 18.11 3.07
N ILE A 180 11.09 17.46 1.94
CA ILE A 180 10.74 17.91 0.60
C ILE A 180 9.56 17.06 0.12
N GLU A 181 8.40 17.70 -0.09
CA GLU A 181 7.13 17.03 -0.40
C GLU A 181 6.54 17.49 -1.75
N ALA A 182 6.04 16.56 -2.56
CA ALA A 182 5.38 16.79 -3.85
C ALA A 182 6.16 17.76 -4.77
N TRP A 183 7.46 17.52 -4.93
CA TRP A 183 8.35 18.46 -5.58
C TRP A 183 8.14 18.57 -7.10
N ARG A 184 8.32 19.79 -7.61
CA ARG A 184 8.52 20.11 -9.04
C ARG A 184 9.88 20.78 -9.18
N MET A 185 10.68 20.32 -10.13
CA MET A 185 12.02 20.83 -10.39
C MET A 185 12.12 21.30 -11.84
N SER A 186 12.47 22.57 -12.03
CA SER A 186 12.83 23.15 -13.32
C SER A 186 14.35 23.19 -13.47
N PHE A 187 14.85 22.87 -14.67
CA PHE A 187 16.29 22.88 -14.99
C PHE A 187 16.54 23.01 -16.50
N ASP A 188 17.69 23.59 -16.86
CA ASP A 188 18.17 23.73 -18.23
C ASP A 188 19.22 22.66 -18.56
N THR A 189 19.14 22.04 -19.73
CA THR A 189 20.04 20.98 -20.20
C THR A 189 20.91 21.42 -21.40
N ASN A 190 22.07 20.79 -21.57
CA ASN A 190 22.88 20.88 -22.80
C ASN A 190 22.57 19.75 -23.82
N PHE A 191 21.49 18.99 -23.59
CA PHE A 191 21.03 17.83 -24.37
C PHE A 191 19.50 17.85 -24.52
N GLU A 192 18.95 17.22 -25.56
CA GLU A 192 17.50 17.03 -25.71
C GLU A 192 17.05 15.83 -24.86
N LEU A 193 16.15 16.04 -23.91
CA LEU A 193 15.63 15.02 -23.00
C LEU A 193 14.60 14.14 -23.75
N THR A 194 14.87 12.84 -23.88
CA THR A 194 14.02 11.92 -24.66
C THR A 194 13.01 11.15 -23.81
N SER A 195 13.35 10.87 -22.54
CA SER A 195 12.48 10.15 -21.60
C SER A 195 12.94 10.33 -20.16
N VAL A 196 12.00 10.22 -19.22
CA VAL A 196 12.25 10.15 -17.77
C VAL A 196 11.45 9.02 -17.14
N TRP A 197 11.89 8.54 -15.98
CA TRP A 197 11.14 7.62 -15.11
C TRP A 197 11.37 7.99 -13.64
N ASN A 198 10.45 7.56 -12.76
CA ASN A 198 10.31 8.03 -11.37
C ASN A 198 10.09 9.55 -11.22
N SER A 199 9.71 10.21 -12.32
CA SER A 199 9.23 11.60 -12.44
C SER A 199 8.41 11.72 -13.73
N ALA A 200 7.71 12.85 -13.93
CA ALA A 200 7.00 13.17 -15.17
C ALA A 200 7.35 14.57 -15.69
N ILE A 201 7.55 14.73 -17.00
CA ILE A 201 7.75 16.06 -17.61
C ILE A 201 6.38 16.77 -17.70
N ILE A 202 6.29 17.95 -17.09
CA ILE A 202 5.07 18.78 -17.09
C ILE A 202 5.19 20.05 -17.96
N ASP A 203 6.40 20.55 -18.21
CA ASP A 203 6.70 21.54 -19.25
C ASP A 203 8.07 21.28 -19.90
N SER A 204 8.22 21.67 -21.17
CA SER A 204 9.45 21.49 -21.95
C SER A 204 9.56 22.52 -23.08
N LYS A 205 10.63 23.31 -23.10
CA LYS A 205 10.84 24.35 -24.11
C LYS A 205 12.32 24.71 -24.26
N ASP A 206 12.85 24.68 -25.47
CA ASP A 206 14.20 25.18 -25.81
C ASP A 206 15.33 24.62 -24.90
N ASN A 207 15.25 23.32 -24.55
CA ASN A 207 16.09 22.60 -23.57
C ASN A 207 15.96 23.02 -22.08
N ALA A 208 15.00 23.89 -21.74
CA ALA A 208 14.49 24.00 -20.38
C ALA A 208 13.38 22.95 -20.15
N TYR A 209 13.40 22.27 -19.01
CA TYR A 209 12.42 21.25 -18.64
C TYR A 209 11.93 21.50 -17.21
N THR A 210 10.63 21.26 -16.98
CA THR A 210 10.08 21.12 -15.62
C THR A 210 9.55 19.71 -15.44
N VAL A 211 10.05 19.02 -14.42
CA VAL A 211 9.61 17.68 -14.03
C VAL A 211 8.93 17.70 -12.67
N GLU A 212 8.00 16.77 -12.47
CA GLU A 212 7.23 16.58 -11.24
C GLU A 212 7.52 15.20 -10.64
N SER A 213 7.56 15.10 -9.32
CA SER A 213 7.81 13.86 -8.59
C SER A 213 6.78 12.76 -8.91
N ALA A 214 7.22 11.52 -9.07
CA ALA A 214 6.32 10.37 -8.97
C ALA A 214 6.07 10.06 -7.48
N TYR A 215 4.99 9.34 -7.14
CA TYR A 215 4.66 9.00 -5.74
C TYR A 215 5.85 8.42 -4.95
N SER A 216 6.60 7.48 -5.54
CA SER A 216 7.78 6.84 -4.94
C SER A 216 8.99 7.76 -4.73
N THR A 217 8.99 8.98 -5.29
CA THR A 217 10.02 10.00 -5.12
C THR A 217 9.48 11.30 -4.50
N ALA A 218 8.17 11.42 -4.28
CA ALA A 218 7.48 12.64 -3.86
C ALA A 218 7.74 13.06 -2.41
N PHE A 219 8.43 12.26 -1.63
CA PHE A 219 8.77 12.52 -0.23
C PHE A 219 10.26 12.24 -0.01
N ILE A 220 10.98 13.23 0.53
CA ILE A 220 12.40 13.15 0.87
C ILE A 220 12.59 13.74 2.28
N GLN A 221 12.98 12.90 3.25
CA GLN A 221 13.23 13.35 4.63
C GLN A 221 14.52 14.19 4.74
N PRO A 222 14.69 15.03 5.78
CA PRO A 222 15.94 15.73 6.06
C PRO A 222 17.15 14.77 6.09
N GLY A 223 18.16 15.03 5.25
CA GLY A 223 19.34 14.18 5.08
C GLY A 223 19.17 12.99 4.12
N GLU A 224 17.95 12.69 3.66
CA GLU A 224 17.69 11.65 2.68
C GLU A 224 18.05 12.09 1.24
N THR A 225 18.30 11.12 0.36
CA THR A 225 18.45 11.33 -1.09
C THR A 225 17.53 10.39 -1.86
N LYS A 226 16.72 10.93 -2.79
CA LYS A 226 15.98 10.15 -3.79
C LYS A 226 16.54 10.43 -5.18
N SER A 227 16.23 9.58 -6.17
CA SER A 227 16.66 9.80 -7.56
C SER A 227 15.58 9.47 -8.58
N PHE A 228 15.51 10.27 -9.64
CA PHE A 228 14.76 9.93 -10.85
C PHE A 228 15.72 9.68 -12.03
N GLY A 229 15.31 8.89 -13.01
CA GLY A 229 16.16 8.51 -14.14
C GLY A 229 15.78 9.20 -15.44
N LEU A 230 16.75 9.38 -16.35
CA LEU A 230 16.57 10.02 -17.64
C LEU A 230 17.43 9.42 -18.77
N CYS A 231 16.97 9.64 -20.00
CA CYS A 231 17.75 9.47 -21.22
C CYS A 231 17.69 10.76 -22.05
N GLY A 232 18.76 11.06 -22.79
CA GLY A 232 18.81 12.23 -23.66
C GLY A 232 19.76 12.08 -24.84
N THR A 233 19.50 12.84 -25.89
CA THR A 233 20.31 12.94 -27.11
C THR A 233 21.17 14.20 -27.10
N LYS A 234 22.43 14.07 -27.49
CA LYS A 234 23.46 15.13 -27.36
C LYS A 234 24.44 15.14 -28.53
N ASP A 235 25.18 16.23 -28.65
CA ASP A 235 26.31 16.29 -29.58
C ASP A 235 27.37 15.24 -29.21
N SER A 236 27.96 14.59 -30.22
CA SER A 236 28.90 13.46 -30.09
C SER A 236 30.16 13.67 -29.22
N ASN A 237 30.41 14.89 -28.75
CA ASN A 237 31.53 15.25 -27.87
C ASN A 237 31.08 16.10 -26.66
N ALA A 238 29.77 16.26 -26.44
CA ALA A 238 29.22 16.95 -25.27
C ALA A 238 29.15 16.01 -24.07
N VAL A 239 29.47 16.55 -22.89
CA VAL A 239 29.22 15.90 -21.59
C VAL A 239 27.81 16.34 -21.13
N PRO A 240 26.92 15.44 -20.71
CA PRO A 240 25.61 15.84 -20.17
C PRO A 240 25.74 16.73 -18.93
N GLU A 241 25.12 17.90 -18.95
CA GLU A 241 25.09 18.83 -17.81
C GLU A 241 23.67 19.38 -17.62
N ILE A 242 23.28 19.57 -16.34
CA ILE A 242 22.08 20.30 -15.91
C ILE A 242 22.49 21.59 -15.20
N SER A 243 21.68 22.64 -15.35
CA SER A 243 21.95 23.97 -14.81
C SER A 243 20.65 24.73 -14.51
N ASN A 244 20.76 25.93 -13.92
CA ASN A 244 19.62 26.80 -13.59
C ASN A 244 18.49 26.08 -12.82
N ILE A 245 18.90 25.20 -11.88
CA ILE A 245 17.99 24.36 -11.12
C ILE A 245 17.20 25.20 -10.11
N SER A 246 15.88 25.09 -10.15
CA SER A 246 14.96 25.65 -9.15
C SER A 246 13.89 24.61 -8.80
N MET A 247 13.60 24.43 -7.52
CA MET A 247 12.65 23.43 -7.04
C MET A 247 11.62 24.03 -6.09
N ASN A 248 10.38 23.55 -6.16
CA ASN A 248 9.30 23.89 -5.24
C ASN A 248 8.48 22.67 -4.85
N GLY A 249 7.79 22.73 -3.71
CA GLY A 249 7.04 21.61 -3.15
C GLY A 249 5.81 22.07 -2.40
N VAL A 250 5.03 21.13 -1.87
CA VAL A 250 3.81 21.44 -1.11
C VAL A 250 4.13 21.44 0.39
N VAL A 251 4.02 22.60 1.02
CA VAL A 251 4.19 22.79 2.47
C VAL A 251 2.82 22.89 3.17
N VAL A 252 2.78 22.54 4.45
CA VAL A 252 1.58 22.58 5.30
C VAL A 252 1.82 23.55 6.48
N GLY A 253 0.79 24.31 6.86
CA GLY A 253 0.76 25.10 8.11
C GLY A 253 1.15 26.58 8.02
N GLU A 254 2.19 26.94 7.27
CA GLU A 254 2.77 28.31 7.31
C GLU A 254 1.87 29.41 6.73
N GLU A 255 1.36 30.33 7.58
CA GLU A 255 0.79 31.61 7.12
C GLU A 255 1.85 32.63 6.65
N GLU A 256 1.48 33.50 5.70
CA GLU A 256 2.27 34.69 5.37
C GLU A 256 2.21 35.71 6.52
N LYS A 257 3.38 36.09 7.07
CA LYS A 257 3.49 37.34 7.82
C LYS A 257 3.34 38.52 6.85
N GLN A 258 2.14 39.09 6.82
CA GLN A 258 1.79 40.25 6.02
C GLN A 258 2.64 41.48 6.43
N ASP A 259 3.72 41.73 5.69
CA ASP A 259 4.61 42.88 5.90
C ASP A 259 3.86 44.21 5.68
N ASP A 260 4.10 45.18 6.57
CA ASP A 260 3.41 46.49 6.61
C ASP A 260 3.60 47.29 5.30
N LEU A 261 2.61 47.27 4.41
CA LEU A 261 2.54 48.19 3.27
C LEU A 261 2.17 49.61 3.72
N PRO A 262 2.96 50.65 3.37
CA PRO A 262 2.74 52.00 3.87
C PRO A 262 1.59 52.74 3.15
N ASP A 263 0.69 53.34 3.94
CA ASP A 263 -0.33 54.27 3.46
C ASP A 263 0.30 55.52 2.82
N SER A 264 0.10 55.76 1.51
CA SER A 264 -0.76 56.87 1.04
C SER A 264 -0.63 57.27 -0.45
N SER A 265 -1.71 57.88 -0.94
CA SER A 265 -1.83 58.82 -2.09
C SER A 265 -1.79 58.31 -3.55
N GLU A 266 -2.99 58.28 -4.13
CA GLU A 266 -3.46 59.01 -5.34
C GLU A 266 -2.77 58.88 -6.74
N ASP A 267 -3.66 58.90 -7.76
CA ASP A 267 -3.53 59.32 -9.16
C ASP A 267 -3.08 58.38 -10.32
N GLU A 268 -4.08 58.14 -11.18
CA GLU A 268 -4.08 58.17 -12.66
C GLU A 268 -3.09 57.35 -13.54
N ILE A 269 -3.62 56.25 -14.11
CA ILE A 269 -3.88 56.05 -15.57
C ILE A 269 -2.68 55.87 -16.56
N THR A 270 -2.95 55.08 -17.61
CA THR A 270 -2.25 54.93 -18.92
C THR A 270 -0.99 54.04 -19.06
N THR A 271 -1.27 52.79 -19.46
CA THR A 271 -0.83 52.14 -20.74
C THR A 271 0.64 52.02 -21.16
N ASP A 272 0.89 50.84 -21.74
CA ASP A 272 1.74 50.52 -22.91
C ASP A 272 3.22 50.10 -22.69
N SER A 273 3.39 48.77 -22.65
CA SER A 273 4.27 47.91 -23.48
C SER A 273 5.73 48.26 -23.82
N SER A 274 6.53 47.20 -24.01
CA SER A 274 7.85 47.13 -24.67
C SER A 274 9.05 47.78 -23.94
N SER A 275 10.30 47.29 -24.04
CA SER A 275 10.85 46.00 -24.53
C SER A 275 12.35 45.90 -24.24
N GLU A 276 12.86 44.66 -24.09
CA GLU A 276 14.16 44.15 -24.60
C GLU A 276 15.53 44.72 -24.13
N GLU A 277 16.48 43.76 -24.01
CA GLU A 277 17.93 43.80 -24.25
C GLU A 277 18.96 44.43 -23.26
N GLU A 278 19.71 43.49 -22.64
CA GLU A 278 21.18 43.35 -22.61
C GLU A 278 22.14 44.31 -21.87
N SER A 279 23.07 43.63 -21.17
CA SER A 279 24.55 43.83 -21.12
C SER A 279 25.24 44.37 -19.85
N LEU A 280 26.31 43.64 -19.49
CA LEU A 280 27.36 43.86 -18.47
C LEU A 280 28.44 44.86 -19.02
N PRO A 281 29.61 45.20 -18.38
CA PRO A 281 30.31 44.57 -17.23
C PRO A 281 31.15 45.52 -16.29
N GLU A 282 32.15 44.95 -15.59
CA GLU A 282 33.46 45.52 -15.14
C GLU A 282 33.71 46.12 -13.70
N SER A 283 34.05 45.23 -12.74
CA SER A 283 35.41 45.08 -12.10
C SER A 283 36.05 46.04 -11.05
N SER A 284 36.99 45.46 -10.26
CA SER A 284 38.12 46.02 -9.45
C SER A 284 37.84 46.61 -8.03
N GLU A 285 38.38 46.05 -6.92
CA GLU A 285 39.69 46.26 -6.20
C GLU A 285 39.73 47.50 -5.25
N GLU A 286 40.51 47.65 -4.14
CA GLU A 286 41.72 47.00 -3.58
C GLU A 286 41.95 47.32 -2.05
N SER A 287 42.75 46.52 -1.30
CA SER A 287 43.62 46.90 -0.12
C SER A 287 42.99 47.24 1.28
N SER A 288 43.64 47.19 2.48
CA SER A 288 44.90 46.56 3.03
C SER A 288 45.01 46.65 4.60
N GLU A 289 45.99 45.96 5.24
CA GLU A 289 46.27 45.76 6.71
C GLU A 289 47.15 46.88 7.40
N PRO A 290 47.89 46.74 8.57
CA PRO A 290 48.04 45.74 9.69
C PRO A 290 47.92 46.40 11.13
N GLU A 291 48.49 46.04 12.31
CA GLU A 291 49.46 45.11 12.98
C GLU A 291 49.15 45.13 14.53
N SER A 292 49.63 44.34 15.52
CA SER A 292 50.17 42.95 15.70
C SER A 292 50.46 42.62 17.22
N SER A 293 51.09 41.47 17.54
CA SER A 293 51.72 41.04 18.84
C SER A 293 50.82 40.49 19.99
N SER A 294 51.21 39.50 20.83
CA SER A 294 52.30 38.48 20.80
C SER A 294 52.09 37.26 21.77
N LYS A 295 52.93 36.20 21.61
CA LYS A 295 52.90 34.82 22.21
C LYS A 295 53.60 34.69 23.60
N PRO A 296 53.73 33.52 24.34
CA PRO A 296 53.96 32.09 23.93
C PRO A 296 53.04 31.04 24.66
N GLU A 297 53.09 29.69 24.57
CA GLU A 297 54.17 28.64 24.50
C GLU A 297 54.00 27.57 23.38
N SER A 298 54.73 26.42 23.40
CA SER A 298 54.87 25.51 22.24
C SER A 298 55.48 24.09 22.46
N SER A 299 55.29 23.20 21.45
CA SER A 299 56.13 22.03 21.02
C SER A 299 56.01 20.65 21.76
N SER A 300 56.19 19.46 21.13
CA SER A 300 56.23 19.03 19.70
C SER A 300 56.27 17.49 19.45
N LYS A 301 55.71 17.04 18.30
CA LYS A 301 55.94 15.82 17.44
C LYS A 301 57.02 14.75 17.80
N PHE A 302 56.79 13.45 17.50
CA PHE A 302 57.41 12.65 16.38
C PHE A 302 57.15 11.09 16.38
N VAL A 303 56.55 10.56 15.29
CA VAL A 303 56.90 9.35 14.47
C VAL A 303 57.15 7.91 15.05
N SER A 304 56.20 7.01 14.71
CA SER A 304 56.28 5.64 14.09
C SER A 304 57.07 4.40 14.63
N SER A 305 56.66 3.23 14.08
CA SER A 305 57.29 1.89 13.98
C SER A 305 56.83 0.79 14.97
N SER A 306 57.24 -0.47 14.72
CA SER A 306 56.42 -1.67 15.00
C SER A 306 57.20 -2.95 15.43
N LYS A 307 56.43 -3.96 15.88
CA LYS A 307 56.70 -5.43 15.81
C LYS A 307 57.30 -6.19 17.04
N ALA A 308 56.39 -6.86 17.78
CA ALA A 308 56.40 -8.27 18.23
C ALA A 308 57.36 -8.86 19.33
N GLU A 309 56.92 -10.03 19.83
CA GLU A 309 57.62 -11.14 20.52
C GLU A 309 57.92 -11.14 22.05
N ALA A 310 57.00 -11.80 22.80
CA ALA A 310 57.20 -13.14 23.42
C ALA A 310 57.58 -13.35 24.92
N SER A 311 56.80 -14.26 25.52
CA SER A 311 57.14 -15.32 26.52
C SER A 311 56.97 -15.09 28.04
N SER A 312 56.17 -15.97 28.67
CA SER A 312 56.61 -16.84 29.80
C SER A 312 55.55 -17.91 30.21
N LYS A 313 56.02 -18.94 30.92
CA LYS A 313 55.36 -20.13 31.55
C LYS A 313 56.34 -20.62 32.65
N PRO A 314 56.09 -21.60 33.58
CA PRO A 314 55.09 -22.71 33.57
C PRO A 314 54.47 -23.05 34.97
N GLU A 315 54.00 -24.31 35.15
CA GLU A 315 53.83 -25.09 36.42
C GLU A 315 52.63 -24.78 37.36
N SER A 316 51.98 -25.73 38.08
CA SER A 316 52.08 -27.22 38.09
C SER A 316 50.89 -27.99 38.75
N SER A 317 50.44 -29.08 38.11
CA SER A 317 49.92 -30.38 38.62
C SER A 317 49.16 -30.57 39.97
N SER A 318 47.94 -31.12 39.93
CA SER A 318 47.45 -32.40 40.56
C SER A 318 45.91 -32.51 40.41
N LYS A 319 45.19 -33.62 40.16
CA LYS A 319 45.39 -35.10 40.09
C LYS A 319 45.09 -35.96 41.35
N VAL A 320 43.80 -36.14 41.66
CA VAL A 320 43.14 -37.25 42.41
C VAL A 320 41.74 -37.39 41.78
N GLN A 321 41.26 -38.52 41.22
CA GLN A 321 40.58 -39.68 41.85
C GLN A 321 39.38 -39.31 42.77
N SER A 322 38.25 -40.03 42.80
CA SER A 322 37.79 -41.18 41.98
C SER A 322 36.31 -41.58 42.25
N SER A 323 35.67 -42.16 41.24
CA SER A 323 34.75 -43.32 41.30
C SER A 323 33.45 -43.30 42.14
N SER A 324 32.31 -43.43 41.43
CA SER A 324 31.21 -44.39 41.70
C SER A 324 30.34 -44.17 42.96
N SER A 325 29.11 -44.68 43.10
CA SER A 325 28.37 -45.74 42.38
C SER A 325 26.86 -45.66 42.65
N LEU A 326 26.02 -46.37 41.86
CA LEU A 326 24.88 -47.25 42.24
C LEU A 326 23.99 -46.91 43.48
N ALA A 327 22.68 -47.13 43.52
CA ALA A 327 21.65 -47.56 42.55
C ALA A 327 20.28 -47.54 43.29
N GLU A 328 19.20 -48.08 42.67
CA GLU A 328 18.09 -48.88 43.26
C GLU A 328 17.80 -48.72 44.79
N SER A 329 16.56 -48.49 45.26
CA SER A 329 15.32 -49.15 44.82
C SER A 329 14.04 -48.54 45.43
N SER A 330 12.92 -48.65 44.71
CA SER A 330 11.54 -48.48 45.19
C SER A 330 11.11 -49.46 46.30
N SER A 331 10.21 -49.05 47.22
CA SER A 331 9.23 -49.96 47.88
C SER A 331 8.11 -49.26 48.68
N ILE A 332 7.02 -48.89 47.99
CA ILE A 332 5.61 -49.24 48.29
C ILE A 332 5.12 -49.29 49.76
N LYS A 333 4.07 -48.50 50.10
CA LYS A 333 2.78 -49.02 50.65
C LYS A 333 1.66 -47.98 50.84
N GLU A 334 0.47 -48.32 50.31
CA GLU A 334 -0.91 -48.24 50.88
C GLU A 334 -1.25 -47.09 51.89
N SER A 335 -2.34 -46.30 51.80
CA SER A 335 -3.72 -46.67 51.38
C SER A 335 -4.75 -45.50 51.21
N SER A 336 -5.57 -45.57 50.14
CA SER A 336 -7.04 -45.32 50.06
C SER A 336 -7.74 -44.01 50.54
N SER A 337 -8.15 -43.19 49.56
CA SER A 337 -9.56 -42.82 49.21
C SER A 337 -10.44 -41.83 50.03
N LYS A 338 -11.22 -41.03 49.26
CA LYS A 338 -12.49 -40.30 49.56
C LYS A 338 -12.41 -38.95 50.32
N ALA A 339 -13.24 -37.94 50.02
CA ALA A 339 -14.21 -37.74 48.89
C ALA A 339 -14.67 -36.28 48.75
N GLU A 340 -15.13 -35.95 47.53
CA GLU A 340 -16.17 -34.97 47.10
C GLU A 340 -16.67 -33.87 48.06
N SER A 341 -16.72 -32.64 47.55
CA SER A 341 -17.80 -31.65 47.81
C SER A 341 -17.97 -30.78 46.55
N SER A 342 -19.20 -30.39 46.20
CA SER A 342 -19.54 -29.85 44.87
C SER A 342 -20.06 -28.41 44.92
N SER A 343 -19.68 -27.60 43.94
CA SER A 343 -20.35 -26.34 43.61
C SER A 343 -21.69 -26.59 42.88
N VAL A 344 -22.58 -25.58 42.87
CA VAL A 344 -23.87 -25.63 42.17
C VAL A 344 -24.11 -24.30 41.46
N ILE A 345 -24.22 -24.37 40.13
CA ILE A 345 -24.52 -23.24 39.24
C ILE A 345 -26.05 -23.08 39.12
N TYR A 346 -26.53 -21.85 38.93
CA TYR A 346 -27.72 -21.63 38.09
C TYR A 346 -27.68 -20.29 37.35
N SER A 347 -28.02 -20.33 36.06
CA SER A 347 -27.90 -19.24 35.09
C SER A 347 -29.12 -18.30 35.04
N SER A 348 -28.91 -17.12 34.44
CA SER A 348 -29.96 -16.17 34.03
C SER A 348 -30.08 -16.11 32.49
N SER A 349 -31.20 -15.60 31.97
CA SER A 349 -31.45 -15.54 30.51
C SER A 349 -32.37 -14.38 30.08
N LYS A 350 -32.13 -13.86 28.86
CA LYS A 350 -32.99 -12.97 28.06
C LYS A 350 -34.48 -13.39 28.06
N ALA A 351 -35.49 -12.55 27.81
CA ALA A 351 -35.65 -11.07 27.77
C ALA A 351 -37.16 -10.76 27.62
N GLU A 352 -37.62 -9.50 27.77
CA GLU A 352 -38.62 -8.83 26.88
C GLU A 352 -39.13 -7.46 27.39
N SER A 353 -39.67 -6.68 26.45
CA SER A 353 -40.02 -5.24 26.51
C SER A 353 -41.28 -4.80 27.31
N SER A 354 -41.43 -3.46 27.43
CA SER A 354 -42.69 -2.66 27.32
C SER A 354 -43.31 -1.95 28.56
N SER A 355 -42.80 -0.75 28.84
CA SER A 355 -43.53 0.53 28.79
C SER A 355 -44.83 0.80 29.62
N SER A 356 -44.79 1.90 30.40
CA SER A 356 -45.85 2.92 30.61
C SER A 356 -46.86 2.87 31.80
N ILE A 357 -47.11 4.09 32.33
CA ILE A 357 -48.40 4.64 32.82
C ILE A 357 -48.78 4.57 34.34
N SER A 358 -48.64 5.75 34.97
CA SER A 358 -49.53 6.41 35.94
C SER A 358 -49.49 6.15 37.47
N SER A 359 -48.95 7.17 38.15
CA SER A 359 -49.71 8.07 39.04
C SER A 359 -50.39 7.57 40.34
N SER A 360 -49.67 7.83 41.43
CA SER A 360 -50.07 8.85 42.44
C SER A 360 -50.91 8.48 43.69
N LYS A 361 -50.39 9.01 44.81
CA LYS A 361 -51.08 9.68 45.94
C LYS A 361 -51.80 8.88 47.05
N ILE A 362 -51.11 8.89 48.21
CA ILE A 362 -51.51 9.54 49.48
C ILE A 362 -52.54 8.84 50.41
N GLU A 363 -52.29 9.03 51.72
CA GLU A 363 -53.15 8.79 52.90
C GLU A 363 -53.49 7.35 53.34
N SER A 364 -53.69 7.06 54.64
CA SER A 364 -52.99 7.52 55.86
C SER A 364 -53.44 6.69 57.08
N SER A 365 -52.49 6.34 57.98
CA SER A 365 -52.77 5.93 59.37
C SER A 365 -53.59 4.62 59.56
N SER A 366 -53.79 4.02 60.74
CA SER A 366 -53.25 4.26 62.10
C SER A 366 -53.41 3.01 63.00
N GLN A 367 -52.46 2.79 63.93
CA GLN A 367 -52.67 2.19 65.29
C GLN A 367 -53.09 0.68 65.40
N THR A 368 -52.82 -0.08 66.49
CA THR A 368 -52.14 0.14 67.79
C THR A 368 -51.79 -1.20 68.53
N ASN A 369 -51.03 -1.08 69.65
CA ASN A 369 -51.06 -1.90 70.89
C ASN A 369 -50.19 -3.20 70.98
N SER A 370 -49.55 -3.56 72.12
CA SER A 370 -49.40 -2.85 73.43
C SER A 370 -48.40 -3.52 74.44
N SER A 371 -48.04 -2.77 75.51
CA SER A 371 -47.57 -3.22 76.86
C SER A 371 -46.06 -3.56 77.04
N LYS A 372 -45.40 -3.53 78.23
CA LYS A 372 -45.86 -3.52 79.65
C LYS A 372 -44.73 -3.26 80.71
N ALA A 373 -45.00 -2.48 81.80
CA ALA A 373 -44.47 -2.55 83.21
C ALA A 373 -42.93 -2.54 83.51
N GLU A 374 -42.35 -2.26 84.71
CA GLU A 374 -42.83 -1.79 86.04
C GLU A 374 -41.74 -1.04 86.89
N SER A 375 -42.09 -0.58 88.12
CA SER A 375 -41.40 0.37 89.06
C SER A 375 -39.99 0.00 89.61
N SER A 376 -39.20 0.85 90.31
CA SER A 376 -39.42 2.05 91.19
C SER A 376 -38.11 2.91 91.33
N SER A 377 -37.87 3.96 92.15
CA SER A 377 -38.49 4.50 93.40
C SER A 377 -38.38 6.05 93.61
N LYS A 378 -37.60 6.59 94.59
CA LYS A 378 -37.58 8.03 95.03
C LYS A 378 -36.37 8.39 95.96
N PRO A 379 -35.99 9.68 96.26
CA PRO A 379 -36.88 10.79 96.72
C PRO A 379 -36.55 12.28 96.31
N ASP A 380 -37.57 13.16 96.47
CA ASP A 380 -37.60 14.56 96.99
C ASP A 380 -36.65 15.69 96.51
N SER A 381 -37.02 17.00 96.48
CA SER A 381 -38.30 17.71 96.73
C SER A 381 -38.26 19.22 96.39
N SER A 382 -39.44 19.84 96.15
CA SER A 382 -39.79 21.29 96.32
C SER A 382 -39.07 22.36 95.46
N SER A 383 -39.65 23.54 95.11
CA SER A 383 -41.03 24.08 95.25
C SER A 383 -41.27 25.33 94.37
N LYS A 384 -42.53 25.56 93.97
CA LYS A 384 -43.12 26.83 93.48
C LYS A 384 -43.33 27.87 94.62
N PRO A 385 -43.73 29.14 94.36
CA PRO A 385 -43.65 30.00 93.15
C PRO A 385 -43.20 31.47 93.51
N ASP A 386 -43.67 32.49 92.75
CA ASP A 386 -43.81 33.93 93.10
C ASP A 386 -42.51 34.78 93.14
N ASP A 387 -42.47 36.07 92.74
CA ASP A 387 -43.49 36.98 92.15
C ASP A 387 -42.84 38.04 91.21
N SER A 388 -43.68 38.70 90.41
CA SER A 388 -43.56 39.94 89.64
C SER A 388 -42.21 40.70 89.51
N SER A 389 -41.87 41.03 88.26
CA SER A 389 -41.93 42.42 87.77
C SER A 389 -41.79 42.50 86.24
N LYS A 390 -42.10 43.66 85.64
CA LYS A 390 -41.98 43.90 84.20
C LYS A 390 -40.61 44.49 83.85
N THR A 391 -39.97 43.96 82.81
CA THR A 391 -39.06 44.68 81.92
C THR A 391 -39.41 44.34 80.47
N GLU A 392 -39.06 45.23 79.55
CA GLU A 392 -39.45 45.11 78.13
C GLU A 392 -38.57 44.04 77.46
N THR A 393 -39.14 42.89 77.15
CA THR A 393 -38.46 41.81 76.42
C THR A 393 -38.41 42.15 74.94
N GLY A 394 -37.21 42.49 74.43
CA GLY A 394 -36.89 42.35 73.02
C GLY A 394 -36.94 40.87 72.58
N PRO A 395 -36.60 40.57 71.31
CA PRO A 395 -36.58 39.19 70.85
C PRO A 395 -35.48 38.39 71.57
N ILE A 396 -35.70 37.08 71.71
CA ILE A 396 -34.81 36.14 72.41
C ILE A 396 -34.07 35.28 71.38
N LYS A 397 -32.75 35.06 71.50
CA LYS A 397 -32.04 34.17 70.56
C LYS A 397 -32.67 32.77 70.65
N THR A 398 -32.82 32.11 69.51
CA THR A 398 -33.33 30.75 69.39
C THR A 398 -32.51 29.96 68.41
N ASP A 399 -32.46 28.66 68.61
CA ASP A 399 -31.81 27.73 67.69
C ASP A 399 -32.86 26.96 66.85
N ASP A 400 -34.15 26.97 67.28
CA ASP A 400 -35.33 26.57 66.48
C ASP A 400 -35.50 27.26 65.09
N ILE A 401 -34.69 28.28 64.78
CA ILE A 401 -34.74 29.02 63.51
C ILE A 401 -33.33 29.02 62.93
N LEU A 402 -33.16 28.39 61.77
CA LEU A 402 -31.95 28.46 60.98
C LEU A 402 -32.09 29.62 59.98
N ILE A 403 -31.01 30.35 59.77
CA ILE A 403 -30.86 31.35 58.71
C ILE A 403 -29.46 31.26 58.14
N VAL A 404 -29.37 31.19 56.81
CA VAL A 404 -28.11 31.15 56.06
C VAL A 404 -28.09 32.34 55.12
N ALA A 405 -26.93 32.99 54.99
CA ALA A 405 -26.76 34.19 54.17
C ALA A 405 -25.53 34.07 53.28
N TYR A 406 -25.67 34.51 52.03
CA TYR A 406 -24.65 34.48 51.00
C TYR A 406 -24.47 35.89 50.41
N GLY A 407 -23.34 36.12 49.74
CA GLY A 407 -23.10 37.36 49.01
C GLY A 407 -22.31 37.14 47.74
N SER A 408 -22.57 37.95 46.72
CA SER A 408 -21.80 38.02 45.48
C SER A 408 -21.38 39.46 45.19
N TYR A 409 -20.25 39.64 44.51
CA TYR A 409 -19.82 40.96 44.03
C TYR A 409 -20.43 41.22 42.66
N ASN A 410 -21.16 42.34 42.55
CA ASN A 410 -21.76 42.86 41.34
C ASN A 410 -20.86 43.99 40.80
N GLU A 411 -20.08 43.69 39.76
CA GLU A 411 -19.09 44.63 39.21
C GLU A 411 -19.77 45.82 38.50
N GLU A 412 -20.81 45.57 37.70
CA GLU A 412 -21.53 46.62 36.93
C GLU A 412 -22.03 47.77 37.82
N GLU A 413 -22.55 47.43 39.01
CA GLU A 413 -23.14 48.36 39.97
C GLU A 413 -22.20 48.69 41.14
N ASN A 414 -20.98 48.12 41.15
CA ASN A 414 -20.01 48.16 42.25
C ASN A 414 -20.67 47.93 43.62
N ALA A 415 -21.29 46.77 43.78
CA ALA A 415 -22.11 46.43 44.94
C ALA A 415 -21.87 44.99 45.42
N ILE A 416 -22.22 44.70 46.67
CA ILE A 416 -22.40 43.33 47.15
C ILE A 416 -23.91 43.04 47.12
N ASP A 417 -24.33 42.08 46.31
CA ASP A 417 -25.68 41.53 46.35
C ASP A 417 -25.71 40.44 47.43
N ILE A 418 -26.60 40.60 48.43
CA ILE A 418 -26.66 39.76 49.62
C ILE A 418 -28.03 39.08 49.66
N GLU A 419 -28.06 37.75 49.76
CA GLU A 419 -29.29 36.96 49.78
C GLU A 419 -29.30 35.99 50.97
N TRP A 420 -30.48 35.60 51.47
CA TRP A 420 -30.59 34.70 52.61
C TRP A 420 -31.87 33.86 52.62
N GLU A 421 -31.73 32.63 53.11
CA GLU A 421 -32.85 31.71 53.37
C GLU A 421 -33.01 31.49 54.87
N SER A 422 -34.25 31.21 55.32
CA SER A 422 -34.57 31.06 56.74
C SER A 422 -35.76 30.14 56.95
N THR A 423 -35.68 29.24 57.94
CA THR A 423 -36.78 28.31 58.27
C THR A 423 -37.99 29.01 58.89
N SER A 424 -37.88 30.31 59.23
CA SER A 424 -38.99 31.15 59.67
C SER A 424 -39.03 32.49 58.90
N THR A 425 -40.24 32.98 58.63
CA THR A 425 -40.45 34.31 58.03
C THR A 425 -40.58 35.37 59.12
N GLY A 426 -39.98 36.55 58.91
CA GLY A 426 -39.87 37.56 59.97
C GLY A 426 -39.63 39.00 59.51
N ASP A 427 -38.98 39.77 60.37
CA ASP A 427 -38.27 41.01 60.06
C ASP A 427 -36.77 40.69 59.99
N TYR A 428 -36.10 41.06 58.91
CA TYR A 428 -34.66 40.86 58.77
C TYR A 428 -33.87 42.14 59.10
N GLU A 429 -32.79 42.01 59.86
CA GLU A 429 -31.78 43.07 60.07
C GLU A 429 -30.48 42.67 59.35
N VAL A 430 -29.89 43.61 58.60
CA VAL A 430 -28.58 43.42 57.95
C VAL A 430 -27.51 44.09 58.80
N PHE A 431 -26.46 43.35 59.14
CA PHE A 431 -25.32 43.81 59.92
C PHE A 431 -24.03 43.81 59.10
N ILE A 432 -23.13 44.73 59.44
CA ILE A 432 -21.79 44.86 58.86
C ILE A 432 -20.75 45.03 59.99
N SER A 433 -19.53 44.53 59.79
CA SER A 433 -18.41 44.68 60.74
C SER A 433 -17.09 44.82 59.97
N ASP A 434 -16.07 45.42 60.62
CA ASP A 434 -14.69 45.51 60.13
C ASP A 434 -13.77 44.46 60.77
N ASP A 435 -14.19 43.80 61.87
CA ASP A 435 -13.37 42.96 62.73
C ASP A 435 -13.98 41.57 63.08
N ASN A 436 -15.25 41.32 62.74
CA ASN A 436 -16.05 40.14 63.13
C ASN A 436 -16.52 40.15 64.60
N GLU A 437 -16.18 41.17 65.40
CA GLU A 437 -16.59 41.33 66.81
C GLU A 437 -17.68 42.39 66.98
N GLU A 438 -17.43 43.63 66.54
CA GLU A 438 -18.37 44.75 66.65
C GLU A 438 -19.18 44.92 65.36
N TYR A 439 -20.51 44.74 65.47
CA TYR A 439 -21.44 44.76 64.33
C TYR A 439 -22.39 45.96 64.34
N GLU A 440 -22.36 46.78 63.29
CA GLU A 440 -23.34 47.85 63.05
C GLU A 440 -24.50 47.33 62.18
N SER A 441 -25.74 47.61 62.60
CA SER A 441 -26.94 47.32 61.79
C SER A 441 -27.16 48.42 60.76
N ILE A 442 -26.96 48.08 59.48
CA ILE A 442 -27.15 49.00 58.35
C ILE A 442 -28.59 49.04 57.83
N ILE A 443 -29.36 47.95 58.04
CA ILE A 443 -30.81 47.89 57.78
C ILE A 443 -31.53 47.19 58.93
N LYS A 444 -32.74 47.67 59.22
CA LYS A 444 -33.71 47.09 60.15
C LYS A 444 -35.07 46.98 59.46
N GLU A 445 -35.85 45.97 59.83
CA GLU A 445 -37.20 45.71 59.30
C GLU A 445 -37.22 45.50 57.76
N ASN A 446 -36.25 44.75 57.21
CA ASN A 446 -36.37 44.26 55.83
C ASN A 446 -37.41 43.13 55.76
N LYS A 447 -38.22 43.13 54.68
CA LYS A 447 -39.26 42.13 54.38
C LYS A 447 -38.97 41.28 53.15
N TYR A 448 -37.85 41.55 52.47
CA TYR A 448 -37.31 40.75 51.37
C TYR A 448 -36.24 39.79 51.89
N THR A 449 -35.93 38.76 51.11
CA THR A 449 -34.86 37.77 51.35
C THR A 449 -33.51 38.18 50.75
N SER A 450 -33.39 39.42 50.26
CA SER A 450 -32.14 39.95 49.73
C SER A 450 -31.99 41.47 49.92
N TYR A 451 -30.77 41.96 49.71
CA TYR A 451 -30.36 43.36 49.83
C TYR A 451 -29.06 43.67 49.05
N ARG A 452 -29.05 44.75 48.26
CA ARG A 452 -27.85 45.27 47.57
C ARG A 452 -27.10 46.32 48.41
N TYR A 453 -25.89 46.00 48.85
CA TYR A 453 -24.96 46.92 49.49
C TYR A 453 -24.06 47.61 48.45
N ASN A 454 -24.42 48.83 48.05
CA ASN A 454 -23.67 49.61 47.06
C ASN A 454 -22.38 50.22 47.68
N ILE A 455 -21.21 49.93 47.10
CA ILE A 455 -19.89 50.32 47.63
C ILE A 455 -19.61 51.79 47.29
N LYS A 456 -19.65 52.65 48.31
CA LYS A 456 -19.51 54.12 48.15
C LYS A 456 -18.11 54.67 48.40
N ASN A 457 -17.31 53.93 49.16
CA ASN A 457 -15.89 54.15 49.38
C ASN A 457 -15.27 52.75 49.49
N ASP A 458 -14.04 52.59 49.04
CA ASP A 458 -13.34 51.31 49.17
C ASP A 458 -13.03 50.96 50.62
N PHE A 459 -12.89 49.65 50.87
CA PHE A 459 -12.49 49.04 52.13
C PHE A 459 -11.63 47.81 51.84
N ASP A 460 -10.72 47.43 52.74
CA ASP A 460 -9.82 46.29 52.49
C ASP A 460 -10.50 44.94 52.81
N LYS A 461 -11.26 44.89 53.92
CA LYS A 461 -12.16 43.78 54.28
C LYS A 461 -13.41 44.28 54.99
N LYS A 462 -14.54 43.57 54.88
CA LYS A 462 -15.75 43.72 55.70
C LYS A 462 -16.45 42.38 55.89
N TYR A 463 -17.12 42.20 57.03
CA TYR A 463 -17.94 41.04 57.35
C TYR A 463 -19.41 41.43 57.28
N PHE A 464 -20.26 40.55 56.75
CA PHE A 464 -21.71 40.75 56.64
C PHE A 464 -22.46 39.62 57.31
N LYS A 465 -23.56 39.95 58.00
CA LYS A 465 -24.36 38.97 58.75
C LYS A 465 -25.84 39.36 58.76
N ILE A 466 -26.74 38.38 58.66
CA ILE A 466 -28.18 38.63 58.68
C ILE A 466 -28.79 38.12 59.98
N ARG A 467 -29.75 38.86 60.53
CA ARG A 467 -30.61 38.39 61.62
C ARG A 467 -32.04 38.27 61.14
N VAL A 468 -32.71 37.15 61.43
CA VAL A 468 -34.17 37.03 61.33
C VAL A 468 -34.80 37.24 62.71
N ILE A 469 -35.88 38.02 62.77
CA ILE A 469 -36.70 38.25 63.97
C ILE A 469 -38.12 37.78 63.67
N SER A 470 -38.59 36.74 64.35
CA SER A 470 -39.92 36.14 64.14
C SER A 470 -40.58 35.78 65.46
N ASP A 471 -41.83 36.18 65.68
CA ASP A 471 -42.62 35.94 66.91
C ASP A 471 -41.89 36.18 68.25
N LYS A 472 -41.01 37.19 68.29
CA LYS A 472 -40.12 37.56 69.41
C LYS A 472 -39.02 36.53 69.73
N LYS A 473 -38.72 35.64 68.80
CA LYS A 473 -37.44 34.94 68.70
C LYS A 473 -36.55 35.66 67.67
N TYR A 474 -35.24 35.43 67.72
CA TYR A 474 -34.33 35.77 66.63
C TYR A 474 -33.25 34.71 66.44
N ALA A 475 -32.70 34.64 65.24
CA ALA A 475 -31.48 33.91 64.92
C ALA A 475 -30.57 34.80 64.07
N ASP A 476 -29.26 34.61 64.20
CA ASP A 476 -28.23 35.26 63.39
C ASP A 476 -27.68 34.20 62.43
N SER A 477 -27.40 34.56 61.19
CA SER A 477 -26.62 33.73 60.28
C SER A 477 -25.17 33.62 60.76
N ILE A 478 -24.45 32.63 60.24
CA ILE A 478 -23.00 32.71 60.11
C ILE A 478 -22.66 33.94 59.25
N PRO A 479 -21.54 34.65 59.51
CA PRO A 479 -21.15 35.77 58.68
C PRO A 479 -20.32 35.32 57.47
N PHE A 480 -20.33 36.12 56.40
CA PHE A 480 -19.40 35.96 55.28
C PHE A 480 -18.50 37.20 55.15
N ILE A 481 -17.30 37.01 54.60
CA ILE A 481 -16.31 38.07 54.45
C ILE A 481 -16.19 38.53 52.99
N VAL A 482 -16.16 39.84 52.80
CA VAL A 482 -15.86 40.52 51.54
C VAL A 482 -14.46 41.12 51.66
N ARG A 483 -13.52 40.66 50.84
CA ARG A 483 -12.12 41.15 50.77
C ARG A 483 -11.91 41.86 49.42
N LYS A 484 -11.15 42.96 49.40
CA LYS A 484 -10.79 43.66 48.17
C LYS A 484 -9.65 42.93 47.42
N THR A 485 -9.73 42.89 46.10
CA THR A 485 -8.71 42.33 45.21
C THR A 485 -8.29 43.34 44.13
N ALA A 486 -7.44 42.92 43.17
CA ALA A 486 -7.07 43.75 42.03
C ALA A 486 -8.27 44.08 41.12
N ASN A 487 -9.22 43.17 41.01
CA ASN A 487 -10.35 43.21 40.06
C ASN A 487 -11.70 43.47 40.79
N GLY A 488 -11.68 44.24 41.88
CA GLY A 488 -12.89 44.54 42.67
C GLY A 488 -12.87 43.84 44.02
N TYR A 489 -13.87 42.98 44.29
CA TYR A 489 -14.06 42.33 45.59
C TYR A 489 -14.39 40.85 45.45
N THR A 490 -13.77 40.01 46.28
CA THR A 490 -14.13 38.60 46.46
C THR A 490 -14.99 38.44 47.70
N VAL A 491 -16.07 37.66 47.60
CA VAL A 491 -16.85 37.18 48.75
C VAL A 491 -16.43 35.74 49.05
N LYS A 492 -16.21 35.42 50.32
CA LYS A 492 -16.02 34.04 50.81
C LYS A 492 -16.83 33.82 52.11
N PRO A 493 -17.23 32.58 52.43
CA PRO A 493 -17.56 32.18 53.79
C PRO A 493 -16.44 32.54 54.79
N ILE A 494 -16.73 32.40 56.08
CA ILE A 494 -15.71 32.32 57.13
C ILE A 494 -15.40 30.85 57.37
N ASP A 495 -14.14 30.63 57.71
CA ASP A 495 -13.44 29.43 58.12
C ASP A 495 -12.67 29.94 59.36
N SER A 496 -12.84 29.27 60.50
CA SER A 496 -12.63 29.89 61.83
C SER A 496 -11.44 29.32 62.62
N ASP A 497 -11.04 28.09 62.34
CA ASP A 497 -9.81 27.43 62.81
C ASP A 497 -8.75 27.26 61.70
N GLU A 498 -9.07 27.60 60.45
CA GLU A 498 -8.18 27.62 59.28
C GLU A 498 -7.84 26.20 58.76
N ASP A 499 -8.77 25.25 58.87
CA ASP A 499 -8.62 23.83 58.46
C ASP A 499 -8.91 23.57 56.96
N GLY A 500 -9.89 24.27 56.37
CA GLY A 500 -10.29 24.12 54.96
C GLY A 500 -11.80 23.96 54.75
N ILE A 501 -12.54 23.44 55.74
CA ILE A 501 -13.99 23.58 55.85
C ILE A 501 -14.31 25.03 56.26
N ASN A 502 -15.55 25.46 56.06
CA ASN A 502 -16.05 26.77 56.44
C ASN A 502 -17.19 26.62 57.45
N ASP A 503 -17.34 27.57 58.37
CA ASP A 503 -18.33 27.64 59.46
C ASP A 503 -19.71 27.05 59.10
N LEU A 504 -20.14 27.32 57.85
CA LEU A 504 -21.45 26.96 57.32
C LEU A 504 -21.54 25.50 56.85
N LEU A 505 -20.47 24.95 56.28
CA LEU A 505 -20.40 23.54 55.91
C LEU A 505 -20.23 22.67 57.17
N GLU A 506 -19.34 23.08 58.09
CA GLU A 506 -19.19 22.48 59.42
C GLU A 506 -20.52 22.33 60.17
N LEU A 507 -21.30 23.42 60.26
CA LEU A 507 -22.62 23.41 60.90
C LEU A 507 -23.64 22.45 60.24
N ASN A 508 -23.41 22.04 58.99
CA ASN A 508 -24.23 21.01 58.31
C ASN A 508 -23.70 19.58 58.53
N LEU A 509 -22.40 19.42 58.77
CA LEU A 509 -21.74 18.14 59.07
C LEU A 509 -21.98 17.75 60.54
N GLY A 510 -21.69 18.66 61.48
CA GLY A 510 -21.87 18.47 62.92
C GLY A 510 -20.67 18.87 63.79
N THR A 511 -19.58 19.33 63.16
CA THR A 511 -18.27 19.65 63.75
C THR A 511 -18.26 20.94 64.60
N ASP A 512 -17.18 21.20 65.35
CA ASP A 512 -17.01 22.42 66.17
C ASP A 512 -16.06 23.44 65.51
N ILE A 513 -16.65 24.55 65.03
CA ILE A 513 -16.10 25.71 64.32
C ILE A 513 -14.94 26.50 64.98
N ASN A 514 -14.13 25.84 65.82
CA ASN A 514 -13.02 26.39 66.59
C ASN A 514 -11.93 25.33 66.91
N ASP A 515 -12.06 24.10 66.44
CA ASP A 515 -11.29 22.93 66.86
C ASP A 515 -11.16 21.97 65.64
N PRO A 516 -10.12 22.12 64.81
CA PRO A 516 -10.02 21.62 63.41
C PRO A 516 -9.80 20.10 63.30
N ASP A 517 -10.20 19.37 64.33
CA ASP A 517 -10.01 17.94 64.58
C ASP A 517 -11.07 17.66 65.66
N THR A 518 -12.32 17.45 65.24
CA THR A 518 -13.49 17.53 66.13
C THR A 518 -13.48 16.42 67.19
N ASP A 519 -13.03 15.21 66.84
CA ASP A 519 -13.12 14.04 67.73
C ASP A 519 -11.78 13.51 68.29
N LYS A 520 -10.63 13.95 67.73
CA LYS A 520 -9.28 13.83 68.29
C LYS A 520 -8.57 12.51 68.01
N ASP A 521 -8.75 12.03 66.79
CA ASP A 521 -8.16 10.83 66.22
C ASP A 521 -6.75 11.08 65.61
N GLY A 522 -6.55 12.21 64.93
CA GLY A 522 -5.29 12.62 64.29
C GLY A 522 -5.42 13.28 62.90
N LEU A 523 -6.57 13.19 62.23
CA LEU A 523 -6.89 13.90 60.99
C LEU A 523 -7.49 15.30 61.30
N THR A 524 -7.68 16.13 60.27
CA THR A 524 -8.55 17.32 60.36
C THR A 524 -9.91 17.05 59.74
N ASP A 525 -10.94 17.76 60.18
CA ASP A 525 -12.31 17.61 59.67
C ASP A 525 -12.35 17.75 58.13
N TYR A 526 -11.53 18.64 57.54
CA TYR A 526 -11.30 18.77 56.10
C TYR A 526 -10.66 17.52 55.47
N GLN A 527 -9.61 16.95 56.07
CA GLN A 527 -8.96 15.73 55.57
C GLN A 527 -9.95 14.56 55.55
N GLU A 528 -10.77 14.45 56.59
CA GLU A 528 -11.81 13.43 56.67
C GLU A 528 -12.89 13.60 55.60
N VAL A 529 -13.42 14.81 55.44
CA VAL A 529 -14.53 15.08 54.51
C VAL A 529 -14.09 15.12 53.04
N ALA A 530 -12.82 15.40 52.76
CA ALA A 530 -12.31 15.65 51.40
C ALA A 530 -11.22 14.69 50.90
N VAL A 531 -10.61 13.87 51.76
CA VAL A 531 -9.54 12.92 51.38
C VAL A 531 -9.87 11.48 51.77
N THR A 532 -10.05 11.16 53.06
CA THR A 532 -10.31 9.77 53.53
C THR A 532 -11.78 9.35 53.47
N PHE A 533 -12.70 10.31 53.39
CA PHE A 533 -14.16 10.13 53.39
C PHE A 533 -14.73 9.47 54.67
N THR A 534 -14.10 9.74 55.81
CA THR A 534 -14.51 9.29 57.17
C THR A 534 -15.56 10.21 57.82
N ASP A 535 -16.04 9.88 59.02
CA ASP A 535 -17.07 10.64 59.75
C ASP A 535 -16.40 11.48 60.87
N PRO A 536 -16.19 12.81 60.69
CA PRO A 536 -15.39 13.69 61.58
C PRO A 536 -16.08 14.04 62.91
N CYS A 537 -16.78 13.06 63.46
CA CYS A 537 -17.48 13.07 64.73
C CYS A 537 -17.39 11.69 65.42
N VAL A 538 -16.64 10.74 64.84
CA VAL A 538 -16.54 9.33 65.21
C VAL A 538 -15.11 8.80 65.01
N TYR A 539 -14.19 9.11 65.93
CA TYR A 539 -12.80 8.62 66.09
C TYR A 539 -12.45 7.25 65.45
N ASP A 540 -13.33 6.24 65.53
CA ASP A 540 -13.15 4.90 64.96
C ASP A 540 -14.21 4.55 63.89
N SER A 541 -14.42 5.42 62.89
CA SER A 541 -15.52 5.31 61.92
C SER A 541 -15.30 4.20 60.89
N LEU A 542 -14.05 3.98 60.45
CA LEU A 542 -13.68 2.94 59.49
C LEU A 542 -13.39 1.60 60.18
N ILE A 543 -12.47 1.59 61.16
CA ILE A 543 -11.99 0.35 61.82
C ILE A 543 -12.07 0.47 63.35
N SER A 544 -13.09 -0.16 63.94
CA SER A 544 -13.35 -0.01 65.39
C SER A 544 -12.20 -0.46 66.30
N ASP A 545 -11.97 0.31 67.39
CA ASP A 545 -10.79 0.30 68.28
C ASP A 545 -9.45 0.78 67.64
N ILE A 546 -9.45 1.35 66.43
CA ILE A 546 -8.32 2.07 65.78
C ILE A 546 -8.80 3.50 65.43
N SER A 547 -7.94 4.53 65.44
CA SER A 547 -8.30 5.84 64.89
C SER A 547 -8.27 5.81 63.37
N ASP A 548 -9.12 6.59 62.70
CA ASP A 548 -9.11 6.70 61.24
C ASP A 548 -7.78 7.30 60.69
N ALA A 549 -7.02 8.05 61.50
CA ALA A 549 -5.64 8.48 61.25
C ALA A 549 -4.62 7.33 61.33
N GLU A 550 -4.83 6.35 62.22
CA GLU A 550 -4.01 5.13 62.34
C GLU A 550 -4.56 3.97 61.48
N ALA A 551 -5.64 4.20 60.74
CA ALA A 551 -6.24 3.24 59.84
C ALA A 551 -5.55 3.24 58.47
N ASP A 552 -5.75 2.13 57.77
CA ASP A 552 -5.19 1.74 56.48
C ASP A 552 -6.42 1.47 55.59
N THR A 553 -6.73 2.38 54.67
CA THR A 553 -8.08 2.51 54.10
C THR A 553 -8.27 1.72 52.81
N ASP A 554 -7.23 1.66 51.97
CA ASP A 554 -7.17 0.87 50.75
C ASP A 554 -6.40 -0.45 50.93
N SER A 555 -5.69 -0.64 52.05
CA SER A 555 -4.96 -1.86 52.44
C SER A 555 -3.60 -2.05 51.76
N ASP A 556 -2.89 -0.95 51.44
CA ASP A 556 -1.53 -0.96 50.89
C ASP A 556 -0.44 -1.30 51.94
N GLY A 557 -0.69 -0.99 53.22
CA GLY A 557 0.23 -1.19 54.35
C GLY A 557 0.85 0.07 54.95
N LEU A 558 0.51 1.25 54.43
CA LEU A 558 0.68 2.54 55.11
C LEU A 558 -0.50 2.77 56.06
N SER A 559 -0.75 4.04 56.38
CA SER A 559 -1.90 4.48 57.17
C SER A 559 -2.16 5.93 56.81
N ASN A 560 -3.42 6.36 56.85
CA ASN A 560 -3.89 7.64 56.32
C ASN A 560 -2.98 8.83 56.72
N ILE A 561 -2.50 8.88 57.96
CA ILE A 561 -1.63 9.97 58.46
C ILE A 561 -0.17 9.91 57.96
N MET A 562 0.32 8.75 57.52
CA MET A 562 1.64 8.61 56.90
C MET A 562 1.61 9.08 55.44
N GLU A 563 0.59 8.66 54.69
CA GLU A 563 0.37 9.03 53.28
C GLU A 563 0.22 10.55 53.14
N LEU A 564 -0.68 11.14 53.94
CA LEU A 564 -0.85 12.59 54.10
C LEU A 564 0.43 13.33 54.54
N SER A 565 1.46 12.62 55.04
CA SER A 565 2.75 13.19 55.44
C SER A 565 3.87 13.07 54.40
N ILE A 566 3.76 12.13 53.46
CA ILE A 566 4.66 11.99 52.30
C ILE A 566 4.12 12.73 51.07
N GLY A 567 2.80 12.78 50.89
CA GLY A 567 2.11 13.49 49.81
C GLY A 567 1.14 12.63 49.00
N THR A 568 1.07 11.34 49.31
CA THR A 568 0.19 10.35 48.68
C THR A 568 -1.25 10.42 49.20
N ASN A 569 -2.13 9.56 48.67
CA ASN A 569 -3.57 9.69 48.78
C ASN A 569 -4.22 8.46 49.45
N ALA A 570 -4.62 8.64 50.71
CA ALA A 570 -5.26 7.72 51.68
C ALA A 570 -6.53 6.93 51.28
N ILE A 571 -6.78 6.75 49.98
CA ILE A 571 -7.83 5.91 49.38
C ILE A 571 -7.41 5.33 48.00
N LYS A 572 -6.14 5.44 47.60
CA LYS A 572 -5.57 4.95 46.34
C LYS A 572 -4.18 4.35 46.63
N SER A 573 -4.14 3.03 46.85
CA SER A 573 -2.99 2.16 47.23
C SER A 573 -1.75 2.19 46.30
N ASP A 574 -1.80 2.96 45.24
CA ASP A 574 -0.84 3.20 44.16
C ASP A 574 -1.09 4.70 43.87
N CYS A 575 -0.11 5.58 43.70
CA CYS A 575 -0.37 7.02 43.54
C CYS A 575 -0.12 7.57 42.12
N ASP A 576 1.00 7.24 41.49
CA ASP A 576 1.38 7.68 40.14
C ASP A 576 0.92 6.74 39.00
N LYS A 577 0.79 5.43 39.29
CA LYS A 577 0.32 4.31 38.44
C LYS A 577 1.40 3.59 37.65
N ASP A 578 2.36 3.01 38.36
CA ASP A 578 3.36 2.07 37.85
C ASP A 578 3.03 0.58 38.12
N ASP A 579 1.85 0.29 38.69
CA ASP A 579 1.42 -1.02 39.25
C ASP A 579 2.20 -1.50 40.50
N LEU A 580 3.02 -0.63 41.12
CA LEU A 580 3.55 -0.78 42.46
C LEU A 580 2.68 0.01 43.46
N SER A 581 2.70 -0.39 44.73
CA SER A 581 1.88 0.24 45.77
C SER A 581 2.72 1.09 46.71
N ASP A 582 2.26 2.30 47.05
CA ASP A 582 2.94 3.29 47.89
C ASP A 582 3.60 2.67 49.14
N GLY A 583 2.92 1.71 49.77
CA GLY A 583 3.40 0.98 50.94
C GLY A 583 4.52 -0.02 50.67
N ASP A 584 4.54 -0.72 49.54
CA ASP A 584 5.66 -1.59 49.16
C ASP A 584 6.85 -0.75 48.68
N GLU A 585 6.61 0.35 47.97
CA GLU A 585 7.62 1.35 47.66
C GLU A 585 8.33 1.87 48.92
N VAL A 586 7.58 2.49 49.83
CA VAL A 586 8.12 3.14 51.02
C VAL A 586 8.70 2.15 52.03
N ASN A 587 8.20 0.91 52.11
CA ASN A 587 8.65 -0.08 53.10
C ASN A 587 9.60 -1.17 52.57
N ILE A 588 9.65 -1.45 51.26
CA ILE A 588 10.44 -2.53 50.66
C ILE A 588 11.52 -2.00 49.71
N TYR A 589 11.16 -1.24 48.68
CA TYR A 589 12.06 -0.89 47.58
C TYR A 589 12.85 0.40 47.84
N GLY A 590 12.16 1.48 48.22
CA GLY A 590 12.74 2.78 48.57
C GLY A 590 12.67 3.84 47.47
N THR A 591 11.75 3.66 46.53
CA THR A 591 11.31 4.57 45.45
C THR A 591 10.54 5.79 46.01
N ASP A 592 10.10 6.72 45.15
CA ASP A 592 9.28 7.88 45.53
C ASP A 592 7.84 7.72 44.95
N PRO A 593 6.81 7.46 45.78
CA PRO A 593 5.46 7.02 45.35
C PRO A 593 4.58 8.12 44.72
N LEU A 594 5.22 9.00 43.95
CA LEU A 594 4.66 10.13 43.21
C LEU A 594 5.43 10.36 41.88
N ASP A 595 6.37 9.49 41.52
CA ASP A 595 7.28 9.58 40.37
C ASP A 595 7.56 8.15 39.83
N PRO A 596 6.83 7.67 38.79
CA PRO A 596 6.70 6.23 38.48
C PRO A 596 7.93 5.59 37.79
N ASP A 597 9.06 6.29 37.74
CA ASP A 597 10.38 5.90 37.23
C ASP A 597 11.39 6.67 38.11
N THR A 598 11.84 6.05 39.22
CA THR A 598 12.60 6.75 40.26
C THR A 598 14.02 7.16 39.79
N ASP A 599 14.58 6.56 38.72
CA ASP A 599 15.97 6.80 38.30
C ASP A 599 16.22 7.40 36.89
N ASP A 600 15.16 7.76 36.15
CA ASP A 600 15.17 8.32 34.79
C ASP A 600 15.69 7.31 33.71
N ASP A 601 15.31 6.01 33.76
CA ASP A 601 15.72 4.96 32.78
C ASP A 601 14.74 4.77 31.60
N ASP A 602 13.50 5.25 31.72
CA ASP A 602 12.33 4.93 30.88
C ASP A 602 11.77 3.48 31.06
N ILE A 603 11.98 2.84 32.22
CA ILE A 603 11.17 1.70 32.73
C ILE A 603 10.46 2.18 33.99
N LEU A 604 9.26 1.66 34.27
CA LEU A 604 8.53 1.98 35.50
C LEU A 604 8.98 1.12 36.69
N ASP A 605 8.97 1.66 37.90
CA ASP A 605 9.51 0.98 39.09
C ASP A 605 8.82 -0.38 39.37
N GLY A 606 7.50 -0.45 39.23
CA GLY A 606 6.70 -1.68 39.31
C GLY A 606 6.98 -2.69 38.19
N ASP A 607 7.27 -2.22 36.97
CA ASP A 607 7.71 -3.06 35.86
C ASP A 607 9.09 -3.68 36.15
N GLU A 608 10.02 -2.90 36.69
CA GLU A 608 11.33 -3.39 37.15
C GLU A 608 11.20 -4.43 38.27
N VAL A 609 10.35 -4.18 39.27
CA VAL A 609 10.07 -5.13 40.37
C VAL A 609 9.46 -6.43 39.84
N ALA A 610 8.54 -6.36 38.88
CA ALA A 610 7.93 -7.52 38.24
C ALA A 610 8.95 -8.36 37.43
N LEU A 611 9.91 -7.68 36.78
CA LEU A 611 11.00 -8.28 36.02
C LEU A 611 12.15 -8.82 36.90
N GLY A 612 12.28 -8.31 38.13
CA GLY A 612 13.33 -8.67 39.08
C GLY A 612 14.63 -7.86 38.93
N LEU A 613 14.50 -6.60 38.49
CA LEU A 613 15.55 -5.58 38.40
C LEU A 613 15.68 -4.80 39.74
N ASP A 614 16.29 -3.62 39.76
CA ASP A 614 16.64 -2.84 40.97
C ASP A 614 16.26 -1.35 40.74
N PRO A 615 15.01 -0.92 41.07
CA PRO A 615 14.38 0.36 40.67
C PRO A 615 14.94 1.59 41.41
N LEU A 616 16.26 1.68 41.47
CA LEU A 616 17.09 2.73 42.02
C LEU A 616 18.42 2.82 41.23
N SER A 617 18.50 2.12 40.09
CA SER A 617 19.65 2.00 39.19
C SER A 617 19.30 1.18 37.93
N GLY A 618 18.89 1.83 36.83
CA GLY A 618 18.67 1.31 35.45
C GLY A 618 19.89 0.69 34.74
N SER A 619 20.64 -0.12 35.49
CA SER A 619 21.79 -0.94 35.12
C SER A 619 22.07 -1.90 36.29
N THR A 620 21.10 -2.77 36.61
CA THR A 620 21.09 -3.76 37.69
C THR A 620 22.34 -4.64 37.68
N ASP A 621 22.82 -5.00 36.48
CA ASP A 621 24.06 -5.78 36.30
C ASP A 621 25.35 -4.91 36.29
N GLY A 622 25.20 -3.60 36.13
CA GLY A 622 26.28 -2.60 36.04
C GLY A 622 27.07 -2.65 34.72
N SER A 623 26.49 -3.19 33.64
CA SER A 623 27.15 -3.41 32.35
C SER A 623 26.28 -3.17 31.10
N SER A 624 24.96 -3.37 31.17
CA SER A 624 23.92 -2.92 30.21
C SER A 624 22.96 -1.92 30.86
N SER A 625 22.25 -1.08 30.07
CA SER A 625 21.02 -0.42 30.57
C SER A 625 19.95 -1.48 30.73
N ASP A 626 19.07 -1.37 31.71
CA ASP A 626 18.06 -2.40 31.93
C ASP A 626 16.97 -2.37 30.84
N LYS A 627 16.72 -1.20 30.25
CA LYS A 627 15.99 -1.03 28.97
C LYS A 627 16.50 -1.87 27.79
N ASP A 628 17.77 -2.28 27.78
CA ASP A 628 18.33 -3.19 26.74
C ASP A 628 18.21 -4.68 27.13
N VAL A 629 17.89 -5.02 28.38
CA VAL A 629 17.93 -6.39 28.91
C VAL A 629 16.72 -7.20 28.46
N LYS A 630 16.96 -8.43 27.96
CA LYS A 630 15.93 -9.37 27.53
C LYS A 630 15.62 -10.39 28.62
N ILE A 631 14.36 -10.49 29.02
CA ILE A 631 13.88 -11.32 30.12
C ILE A 631 12.75 -12.23 29.61
N GLU A 632 12.83 -13.52 29.97
CA GLU A 632 11.83 -14.56 29.71
C GLU A 632 10.64 -14.41 30.66
N GLN A 633 9.46 -14.11 30.11
CA GLN A 633 8.23 -13.75 30.84
C GLN A 633 7.08 -14.70 30.45
N HIS A 634 6.22 -15.05 31.41
CA HIS A 634 5.06 -15.92 31.17
C HIS A 634 3.75 -15.19 31.47
N ILE A 635 2.93 -14.98 30.44
CA ILE A 635 1.61 -14.36 30.51
C ILE A 635 0.54 -15.46 30.58
N ASN A 636 -0.11 -15.51 31.75
CA ASN A 636 -1.11 -16.52 32.09
C ASN A 636 -2.42 -16.32 31.31
N GLU A 637 -3.23 -17.39 31.24
CA GLU A 637 -4.53 -17.40 30.56
C GLU A 637 -5.64 -16.55 31.22
N ASP A 638 -5.33 -15.88 32.32
CA ASP A 638 -6.15 -14.98 33.11
C ASP A 638 -5.55 -13.56 33.26
N SER A 639 -4.50 -13.23 32.49
CA SER A 639 -4.02 -11.84 32.32
C SER A 639 -5.04 -10.99 31.56
N GLU A 640 -5.18 -9.71 31.94
CA GLU A 640 -6.14 -8.77 31.34
C GLU A 640 -5.86 -8.52 29.85
N VAL A 641 -4.59 -8.61 29.44
CA VAL A 641 -4.15 -8.60 28.02
C VAL A 641 -4.95 -9.57 27.15
N PHE A 642 -5.39 -10.70 27.72
CA PHE A 642 -6.16 -11.73 27.02
C PHE A 642 -7.64 -11.78 27.39
N GLU A 643 -8.24 -10.80 28.11
CA GLU A 643 -9.66 -10.90 28.51
C GLU A 643 -10.61 -10.99 27.30
N GLU A 644 -10.40 -10.18 26.26
CA GLU A 644 -11.19 -10.24 25.03
C GLU A 644 -11.06 -11.62 24.34
N ILE A 645 -9.85 -12.19 24.38
CA ILE A 645 -9.50 -13.45 23.71
C ILE A 645 -10.03 -14.68 24.46
N ASN A 646 -9.86 -14.72 25.78
CA ASN A 646 -10.07 -15.89 26.63
C ASN A 646 -11.51 -16.02 27.16
N SER A 647 -12.45 -15.49 26.37
CA SER A 647 -13.89 -15.64 26.53
C SER A 647 -14.31 -17.10 26.80
N PRO A 648 -15.25 -17.36 27.74
CA PRO A 648 -15.74 -18.72 28.05
C PRO A 648 -16.60 -19.32 26.93
N TYR A 649 -16.72 -18.66 25.78
CA TYR A 649 -17.35 -19.14 24.55
C TYR A 649 -16.35 -19.38 23.41
N ASN A 650 -15.07 -19.05 23.59
CA ASN A 650 -14.01 -19.36 22.64
C ASN A 650 -13.69 -20.88 22.66
N ALA A 651 -13.11 -21.38 21.57
CA ALA A 651 -12.74 -22.78 21.41
C ALA A 651 -11.43 -23.15 22.13
N PHE A 652 -10.64 -22.15 22.48
CA PHE A 652 -9.36 -22.26 23.18
C PHE A 652 -9.21 -21.13 24.19
N LYS A 653 -8.15 -21.22 25.02
CA LYS A 653 -7.54 -20.08 25.71
C LYS A 653 -6.11 -19.88 25.23
N VAL A 654 -5.64 -18.64 25.25
CA VAL A 654 -4.26 -18.26 24.95
C VAL A 654 -3.50 -18.01 26.25
N SER A 655 -2.25 -18.45 26.27
CA SER A 655 -1.17 -18.04 27.17
C SER A 655 0.06 -17.77 26.32
N MET A 656 1.01 -16.96 26.78
CA MET A 656 2.20 -16.58 26.00
C MET A 656 3.46 -16.70 26.86
N ASP A 657 4.49 -17.34 26.33
CA ASP A 657 5.87 -17.17 26.81
C ASP A 657 6.56 -16.16 25.87
N ILE A 658 7.25 -15.16 26.39
CA ILE A 658 7.88 -14.11 25.59
C ILE A 658 9.21 -13.66 26.20
N THR A 659 10.23 -13.53 25.36
CA THR A 659 11.54 -12.98 25.74
C THR A 659 11.66 -11.57 25.16
N ALA A 660 11.58 -10.54 26.01
CA ALA A 660 11.55 -9.13 25.59
C ALA A 660 12.21 -8.21 26.63
N SER A 661 12.39 -6.92 26.29
CA SER A 661 12.84 -5.86 27.19
C SER A 661 11.68 -4.97 27.64
N GLY A 662 11.56 -4.71 28.94
CA GLY A 662 10.35 -4.16 29.57
C GLY A 662 9.31 -5.24 29.87
N ASN A 663 8.26 -4.89 30.62
CA ASN A 663 7.21 -5.85 30.98
C ASN A 663 6.27 -6.09 29.80
N ALA A 664 6.05 -7.36 29.49
CA ALA A 664 5.19 -7.76 28.39
C ALA A 664 3.69 -7.66 28.74
N ASN A 665 3.31 -7.60 30.02
CA ASN A 665 1.89 -7.42 30.41
C ASN A 665 1.41 -5.98 30.19
N THR A 666 2.28 -4.98 30.35
CA THR A 666 1.97 -3.56 30.11
C THR A 666 2.12 -3.19 28.62
N ALA A 667 3.11 -3.77 27.94
CA ALA A 667 3.42 -3.43 26.55
C ALA A 667 2.61 -4.19 25.47
N LEU A 668 1.96 -5.33 25.79
CA LEU A 668 1.19 -6.13 24.82
C LEU A 668 -0.29 -5.77 24.79
N THR A 669 -0.88 -5.91 23.60
CA THR A 669 -2.34 -5.91 23.40
C THR A 669 -2.77 -7.19 22.68
N ALA A 670 -3.97 -7.70 23.00
CA ALA A 670 -4.61 -8.76 22.23
C ALA A 670 -6.10 -8.49 22.02
N LYS A 671 -6.56 -8.68 20.78
CA LYS A 671 -7.93 -8.34 20.34
C LYS A 671 -8.42 -9.28 19.24
N GLU A 672 -9.73 -9.35 18.97
CA GLU A 672 -10.23 -10.03 17.77
C GLU A 672 -9.81 -9.24 16.51
N SER A 673 -9.13 -9.92 15.59
CA SER A 673 -8.46 -9.31 14.45
C SER A 673 -9.41 -8.57 13.51
N GLY A 674 -8.94 -7.45 12.96
CA GLY A 674 -9.63 -6.76 11.85
C GLY A 674 -9.83 -7.64 10.61
N TYR A 675 -8.97 -8.64 10.41
CA TYR A 675 -9.02 -9.58 9.29
C TYR A 675 -9.94 -10.79 9.52
N SER A 676 -10.50 -10.95 10.72
CA SER A 676 -11.44 -12.03 11.09
C SER A 676 -12.55 -12.27 10.06
N GLY A 677 -13.19 -11.20 9.57
CA GLY A 677 -14.26 -11.25 8.56
C GLY A 677 -13.82 -11.57 7.12
N VAL A 678 -12.51 -11.61 6.84
CA VAL A 678 -11.93 -12.07 5.56
C VAL A 678 -11.42 -13.51 5.70
N ILE A 679 -10.95 -13.87 6.90
CA ILE A 679 -10.47 -15.20 7.29
C ILE A 679 -11.64 -16.18 7.62
N GLU A 680 -12.88 -15.69 7.76
CA GLU A 680 -14.07 -16.48 8.13
C GLU A 680 -14.24 -17.76 7.28
N SER A 681 -14.15 -18.90 7.95
CA SER A 681 -14.25 -20.22 7.32
C SER A 681 -14.77 -21.26 8.32
N ASP A 682 -15.60 -22.21 7.86
CA ASP A 682 -16.05 -23.36 8.66
C ASP A 682 -14.86 -24.14 9.28
N ALA A 683 -13.67 -24.05 8.65
CA ALA A 683 -12.44 -24.69 9.09
C ALA A 683 -11.74 -23.98 10.26
N VAL A 684 -11.88 -22.66 10.39
CA VAL A 684 -11.32 -21.90 11.52
C VAL A 684 -12.09 -22.25 12.80
N VAL A 685 -11.39 -22.25 13.93
CA VAL A 685 -11.91 -22.71 15.23
C VAL A 685 -11.55 -21.70 16.30
N GLY A 686 -12.58 -21.15 16.96
CA GLY A 686 -12.43 -20.02 17.88
C GLY A 686 -12.54 -18.69 17.15
N ILE A 687 -12.11 -17.63 17.82
CA ILE A 687 -11.88 -16.31 17.22
C ILE A 687 -10.53 -16.28 16.47
N VAL A 688 -10.28 -15.20 15.74
CA VAL A 688 -8.98 -14.90 15.11
C VAL A 688 -8.26 -13.86 15.98
N PRO A 689 -7.38 -14.23 16.92
CA PRO A 689 -6.64 -13.26 17.73
C PRO A 689 -5.60 -12.49 16.90
N GLU A 690 -5.45 -11.22 17.23
CA GLU A 690 -4.38 -10.33 16.79
C GLU A 690 -3.62 -9.88 18.03
N PHE A 691 -2.30 -10.10 18.05
CA PHE A 691 -1.40 -9.68 19.13
C PHE A 691 -0.44 -8.60 18.61
N ASP A 692 -0.15 -7.60 19.42
CA ASP A 692 0.70 -6.47 19.04
C ASP A 692 1.41 -5.88 20.28
N TYR A 693 2.53 -5.19 20.10
CA TYR A 693 3.30 -4.53 21.17
C TYR A 693 3.57 -3.05 20.90
N ALA A 694 3.81 -2.28 21.96
CA ALA A 694 4.16 -0.86 21.86
C ALA A 694 5.44 -0.59 21.03
N GLU A 695 5.51 0.55 20.34
CA GLU A 695 6.70 0.95 19.59
C GLU A 695 7.95 1.01 20.50
N GLY A 696 9.03 0.37 20.06
CA GLY A 696 10.28 0.27 20.83
C GLY A 696 10.39 -0.95 21.74
N PHE A 697 9.30 -1.70 21.95
CA PHE A 697 9.33 -2.96 22.70
C PHE A 697 10.09 -4.04 21.92
N GLY A 698 11.36 -4.26 22.25
CA GLY A 698 12.21 -5.20 21.52
C GLY A 698 12.02 -6.64 21.99
N VAL A 699 11.61 -7.53 21.07
CA VAL A 699 11.35 -8.95 21.33
C VAL A 699 12.41 -9.84 20.66
N ASP A 700 12.81 -10.92 21.34
CA ASP A 700 13.83 -11.88 20.91
C ASP A 700 13.28 -13.29 20.59
N ASP A 701 12.20 -13.73 21.26
CA ASP A 701 11.51 -15.03 21.06
C ASP A 701 10.08 -14.96 21.62
N VAL A 702 9.11 -15.61 20.96
CA VAL A 702 7.71 -15.73 21.44
C VAL A 702 7.17 -17.14 21.24
N VAL A 703 6.46 -17.65 22.24
CA VAL A 703 5.73 -18.93 22.20
C VAL A 703 4.24 -18.71 22.51
N LEU A 704 3.39 -18.89 21.50
CA LEU A 704 1.93 -18.82 21.65
C LEU A 704 1.38 -20.20 22.05
N ASN A 705 0.68 -20.26 23.19
CA ASN A 705 0.14 -21.49 23.77
C ASN A 705 -1.40 -21.48 23.75
N PHE A 706 -2.01 -22.22 22.84
CA PHE A 706 -3.47 -22.39 22.68
C PHE A 706 -3.96 -23.65 23.43
N ASP A 707 -4.55 -23.48 24.63
CA ASP A 707 -5.17 -24.57 25.39
C ASP A 707 -6.56 -24.89 24.83
N ILE A 708 -6.75 -26.08 24.24
CA ILE A 708 -7.95 -26.41 23.48
C ILE A 708 -9.04 -26.97 24.40
N ASN A 709 -10.21 -26.32 24.40
CA ASN A 709 -11.36 -26.74 25.20
C ASN A 709 -11.77 -28.19 24.85
N SER A 710 -11.95 -29.02 25.88
CA SER A 710 -12.26 -30.45 25.74
C SER A 710 -13.46 -30.78 24.84
N ASP A 711 -14.44 -29.89 24.72
CA ASP A 711 -15.60 -30.06 23.83
C ASP A 711 -15.22 -30.05 22.32
N TYR A 712 -14.05 -29.52 21.97
CA TYR A 712 -13.52 -29.46 20.61
C TYR A 712 -12.54 -30.60 20.28
N ILE A 713 -12.08 -31.37 21.28
CA ILE A 713 -11.02 -32.38 21.08
C ILE A 713 -11.54 -33.61 20.33
N GLU A 714 -12.81 -34.02 20.51
CA GLU A 714 -13.38 -35.14 19.74
C GLU A 714 -13.37 -34.83 18.22
N ASN A 715 -12.89 -35.79 17.41
CA ASN A 715 -12.74 -35.62 15.97
C ASN A 715 -14.06 -35.29 15.25
N THR A 716 -14.07 -34.14 14.57
CA THR A 716 -15.26 -33.57 13.92
C THR A 716 -15.83 -34.46 12.81
N ASN A 717 -14.98 -35.21 12.10
CA ASN A 717 -15.36 -36.06 10.97
C ASN A 717 -14.73 -37.46 11.03
N GLY A 718 -13.49 -37.58 11.51
CA GLY A 718 -12.75 -38.83 11.67
C GLY A 718 -12.42 -39.54 10.36
N LYS A 719 -12.40 -38.82 9.23
CA LYS A 719 -12.10 -39.36 7.90
C LYS A 719 -10.60 -39.45 7.65
N TYR A 720 -9.86 -38.44 8.07
CA TYR A 720 -8.43 -38.33 7.90
C TYR A 720 -7.71 -39.00 9.09
N ALA A 721 -8.28 -38.87 10.30
CA ALA A 721 -7.87 -39.63 11.49
C ALA A 721 -7.98 -41.17 11.31
N ALA A 722 -8.81 -41.63 10.36
CA ALA A 722 -8.91 -43.04 10.00
C ALA A 722 -7.80 -43.53 9.03
N VAL A 723 -6.91 -42.64 8.56
CA VAL A 723 -5.80 -42.95 7.65
C VAL A 723 -4.43 -42.57 8.24
N SER A 724 -4.31 -41.43 8.92
CA SER A 724 -3.15 -41.13 9.78
C SER A 724 -3.56 -40.74 11.19
N ASN A 725 -2.75 -41.11 12.18
CA ASN A 725 -2.95 -40.74 13.59
C ASN A 725 -2.77 -39.22 13.81
N ASP A 726 -2.14 -38.53 12.86
CA ASP A 726 -1.73 -37.14 13.01
C ASP A 726 -2.87 -36.15 12.72
N PHE A 727 -4.08 -36.68 12.51
CA PHE A 727 -5.34 -35.96 12.60
C PHE A 727 -6.20 -36.40 13.79
N GLU A 728 -5.67 -37.18 14.75
CA GLU A 728 -6.42 -37.62 15.94
C GLU A 728 -6.35 -36.58 17.08
N GLY A 729 -7.49 -36.27 17.69
CA GLY A 729 -7.57 -35.33 18.83
C GLY A 729 -7.18 -33.91 18.44
N ILE A 730 -6.29 -33.28 19.23
CA ILE A 730 -5.81 -31.91 18.99
C ILE A 730 -4.86 -31.80 17.80
N LYS A 731 -4.23 -32.90 17.34
CA LYS A 731 -3.26 -32.84 16.23
C LYS A 731 -3.85 -32.35 14.92
N ARG A 732 -5.17 -32.47 14.75
CA ARG A 732 -5.87 -31.91 13.58
C ARG A 732 -5.94 -30.38 13.57
N PHE A 733 -5.53 -29.69 14.63
CA PHE A 733 -5.43 -28.24 14.65
C PHE A 733 -4.02 -27.79 14.29
N ASN A 734 -3.88 -26.73 13.50
CA ASN A 734 -2.62 -26.03 13.27
C ASN A 734 -2.83 -24.52 13.37
N VAL A 735 -1.78 -23.79 13.73
CA VAL A 735 -1.79 -22.33 13.75
C VAL A 735 -1.37 -21.81 12.37
N PHE A 736 -2.07 -20.80 11.89
CA PHE A 736 -1.72 -20.01 10.71
C PHE A 736 -1.50 -18.56 11.13
N LYS A 737 -0.46 -17.90 10.59
CA LYS A 737 -0.24 -16.44 10.68
C LYS A 737 -0.73 -15.79 9.38
N TYR A 738 -1.37 -14.64 9.48
CA TYR A 738 -1.65 -13.79 8.32
C TYR A 738 -0.49 -12.81 8.14
N PHE A 739 0.11 -12.82 6.96
CA PHE A 739 1.25 -11.99 6.58
C PHE A 739 0.73 -10.84 5.72
N GLU A 740 0.60 -9.66 6.32
CA GLU A 740 0.05 -8.47 5.66
C GLU A 740 0.87 -8.02 4.45
N GLU A 741 2.20 -8.22 4.50
CA GLU A 741 3.12 -7.92 3.40
C GLU A 741 2.84 -8.72 2.11
N TYR A 742 2.14 -9.87 2.20
CA TYR A 742 1.77 -10.70 1.05
C TYR A 742 0.25 -10.80 0.82
N ASP A 743 -0.59 -10.27 1.72
CA ASP A 743 -2.04 -10.53 1.80
C ASP A 743 -2.36 -12.05 1.84
N MET A 744 -1.56 -12.81 2.61
CA MET A 744 -1.63 -14.28 2.65
C MET A 744 -1.71 -14.87 4.06
N LEU A 745 -2.66 -15.78 4.26
CA LEU A 745 -2.75 -16.64 5.45
C LEU A 745 -1.93 -17.92 5.23
N MET A 746 -0.84 -18.09 5.97
CA MET A 746 0.09 -19.22 5.84
C MET A 746 0.22 -19.99 7.17
N PRO A 747 0.46 -21.31 7.15
CA PRO A 747 0.72 -22.07 8.37
C PRO A 747 2.06 -21.68 8.99
N ILE A 748 2.21 -21.93 10.29
CA ILE A 748 3.47 -21.77 11.04
C ILE A 748 3.77 -23.03 11.86
N GLU A 749 5.03 -23.19 12.30
CA GLU A 749 5.47 -24.42 12.98
C GLU A 749 4.62 -24.67 14.24
N THR A 750 3.85 -25.75 14.21
CA THR A 750 2.91 -26.13 15.27
C THR A 750 3.36 -27.40 15.97
N THR A 751 3.44 -27.35 17.29
CA THR A 751 3.74 -28.47 18.18
C THR A 751 2.60 -28.71 19.17
N TYR A 752 2.65 -29.82 19.93
CA TYR A 752 1.49 -30.32 20.69
C TYR A 752 1.88 -30.85 22.07
N ASP A 753 1.21 -30.35 23.12
CA ASP A 753 1.14 -31.01 24.42
C ASP A 753 -0.14 -31.86 24.48
N LEU A 754 0.01 -33.17 24.28
CA LEU A 754 -1.07 -34.15 24.29
C LEU A 754 -1.56 -34.53 25.69
N ASP A 755 -0.82 -34.20 26.77
CA ASP A 755 -1.22 -34.48 28.15
C ASP A 755 -2.03 -33.29 28.73
N ASN A 756 -1.75 -32.05 28.29
CA ASN A 756 -2.46 -30.83 28.70
C ASN A 756 -3.44 -30.26 27.65
N ASN A 757 -3.49 -30.82 26.43
CA ASN A 757 -4.32 -30.39 25.30
C ASN A 757 -3.92 -29.05 24.65
N LYS A 758 -2.65 -28.63 24.77
CA LYS A 758 -2.17 -27.40 24.16
C LYS A 758 -1.66 -27.59 22.73
N VAL A 759 -1.99 -26.65 21.87
CA VAL A 759 -1.37 -26.43 20.54
C VAL A 759 -0.42 -25.25 20.71
N ILE A 760 0.84 -25.39 20.30
CA ILE A 760 1.93 -24.46 20.66
C ILE A 760 2.70 -24.07 19.41
N THR A 761 3.03 -22.80 19.23
CA THR A 761 3.82 -22.32 18.08
C THR A 761 4.85 -21.27 18.52
N HIS A 762 6.01 -21.27 17.86
CA HIS A 762 7.08 -20.29 18.05
C HIS A 762 7.02 -19.26 16.92
N VAL A 763 7.17 -17.97 17.23
CA VAL A 763 7.09 -16.88 16.25
C VAL A 763 8.16 -15.81 16.52
N ASP A 764 8.81 -15.33 15.45
CA ASP A 764 9.83 -14.27 15.52
C ASP A 764 9.21 -12.86 15.68
N GLU A 765 7.90 -12.72 15.44
CA GLU A 765 7.14 -11.46 15.41
C GLU A 765 5.64 -11.78 15.57
N LEU A 766 4.89 -10.92 16.25
CA LEU A 766 3.43 -11.03 16.50
C LEU A 766 2.57 -10.72 15.24
N GLY A 767 1.33 -10.26 15.41
CA GLY A 767 0.35 -10.03 14.35
C GLY A 767 -0.91 -10.90 14.47
N THR A 768 -1.55 -11.19 13.33
CA THR A 768 -2.83 -11.91 13.25
C THR A 768 -2.65 -13.43 13.11
N TYR A 769 -3.35 -14.22 13.94
CA TYR A 769 -3.29 -15.68 13.96
C TYR A 769 -4.68 -16.33 13.93
N CYS A 770 -4.78 -17.55 13.37
CA CYS A 770 -5.97 -18.38 13.52
C CYS A 770 -5.64 -19.86 13.70
N LEU A 771 -6.54 -20.58 14.37
CA LEU A 771 -6.45 -22.03 14.58
C LEU A 771 -7.38 -22.76 13.58
N VAL A 772 -6.82 -23.66 12.77
CA VAL A 772 -7.54 -24.32 11.66
C VAL A 772 -7.73 -25.82 11.94
N ASP A 773 -8.98 -26.31 11.92
CA ASP A 773 -9.31 -27.74 11.90
C ASP A 773 -9.05 -28.33 10.52
N MET A 774 -7.93 -29.01 10.37
CA MET A 774 -7.45 -29.58 9.13
C MET A 774 -8.38 -30.68 8.59
N GLU A 775 -9.12 -31.42 9.43
CA GLU A 775 -10.13 -32.37 8.92
C GLU A 775 -11.28 -31.65 8.20
N LYS A 776 -11.64 -30.43 8.63
CA LYS A 776 -12.64 -29.60 7.94
C LYS A 776 -12.06 -28.89 6.73
N TRP A 777 -10.86 -28.31 6.84
CA TRP A 777 -10.21 -27.60 5.74
C TRP A 777 -10.04 -28.53 4.54
N PHE A 778 -9.53 -29.75 4.76
CA PHE A 778 -9.38 -30.72 3.68
C PHE A 778 -10.71 -31.25 3.13
N GLU A 779 -11.77 -31.32 3.93
CA GLU A 779 -13.12 -31.61 3.42
C GLU A 779 -13.68 -30.47 2.57
N SER A 780 -13.36 -29.21 2.87
CA SER A 780 -13.76 -28.06 2.03
C SER A 780 -13.07 -28.05 0.65
N LEU A 781 -11.91 -28.70 0.55
CA LEU A 781 -11.09 -28.85 -0.66
C LEU A 781 -11.34 -30.18 -1.43
N ASP A 782 -12.30 -31.02 -0.99
CA ASP A 782 -12.70 -32.31 -1.59
C ASP A 782 -11.55 -33.36 -1.76
N ILE A 783 -10.55 -33.32 -0.88
CA ILE A 783 -9.37 -34.20 -0.93
C ILE A 783 -9.73 -35.63 -0.54
N ASP A 784 -9.29 -36.63 -1.32
CA ASP A 784 -9.46 -38.04 -0.93
C ASP A 784 -8.42 -38.45 0.14
N PRO A 785 -8.81 -38.77 1.38
CA PRO A 785 -7.88 -39.22 2.43
C PRO A 785 -7.05 -40.46 2.06
N LYS A 786 -7.41 -41.20 1.00
CA LYS A 786 -6.61 -42.32 0.50
C LYS A 786 -5.30 -41.90 -0.20
N LYS A 787 -5.12 -40.62 -0.57
CA LYS A 787 -3.82 -40.13 -1.09
C LYS A 787 -2.69 -40.20 -0.03
N PHE A 788 -3.03 -40.33 1.26
CA PHE A 788 -2.07 -40.42 2.36
C PHE A 788 -1.55 -41.85 2.67
N ASP A 789 -1.91 -42.87 1.87
CA ASP A 789 -1.39 -44.24 2.02
C ASP A 789 0.04 -44.37 1.46
N ASN A 790 1.02 -44.43 2.38
CA ASN A 790 2.47 -44.48 2.10
C ASN A 790 2.95 -45.82 1.47
N SER A 791 2.50 -46.16 0.26
CA SER A 791 2.79 -47.49 -0.35
C SER A 791 2.98 -47.56 -1.88
N ILE A 792 3.80 -46.69 -2.48
CA ILE A 792 4.25 -46.81 -3.90
C ILE A 792 5.76 -47.11 -4.01
N THR A 793 6.13 -47.96 -4.98
CA THR A 793 7.52 -48.26 -5.36
C THR A 793 7.67 -48.38 -6.89
N PRO A 794 8.76 -47.91 -7.51
CA PRO A 794 8.86 -47.78 -8.97
C PRO A 794 9.05 -49.12 -9.71
N SER A 795 8.57 -49.22 -10.96
CA SER A 795 8.84 -50.36 -11.87
C SER A 795 8.62 -50.06 -13.36
N SER A 796 9.63 -50.37 -14.17
CA SER A 796 9.68 -50.27 -15.64
C SER A 796 8.87 -51.33 -16.41
N VAL A 797 8.57 -51.12 -17.71
CA VAL A 797 8.68 -52.17 -18.77
C VAL A 797 8.66 -51.61 -20.21
N THR A 798 9.10 -52.41 -21.20
CA THR A 798 9.62 -51.98 -22.53
C THR A 798 8.80 -52.37 -23.79
N GLY A 799 8.68 -51.46 -24.78
CA GLY A 799 9.19 -51.62 -26.17
C GLY A 799 8.41 -52.34 -27.31
N GLY A 800 8.66 -51.93 -28.58
CA GLY A 800 8.84 -52.87 -29.71
C GLY A 800 8.08 -52.72 -31.06
N LEU A 801 8.64 -51.93 -32.00
CA LEU A 801 8.74 -52.10 -33.49
C LEU A 801 7.64 -52.79 -34.37
N GLY A 802 7.33 -52.19 -35.54
CA GLY A 802 6.63 -52.80 -36.69
C GLY A 802 6.88 -52.07 -38.03
N ILE A 803 6.86 -52.77 -39.19
CA ILE A 803 7.45 -52.29 -40.48
C ILE A 803 6.50 -52.49 -41.69
N GLY A 804 6.53 -51.57 -42.68
CA GLY A 804 5.97 -51.78 -44.04
C GLY A 804 6.65 -50.91 -45.12
N ILE A 805 6.99 -51.48 -46.29
CA ILE A 805 7.78 -50.83 -47.37
C ILE A 805 6.98 -50.81 -48.70
N PRO A 806 7.01 -49.70 -49.49
CA PRO A 806 6.24 -49.53 -50.73
C PRO A 806 6.92 -50.10 -52.00
N GLN A 807 6.21 -50.10 -53.15
CA GLN A 807 6.84 -50.34 -54.46
C GLN A 807 6.02 -49.83 -55.67
N ARG A 808 6.51 -48.79 -56.38
CA ARG A 808 6.97 -48.83 -57.80
C ARG A 808 7.08 -47.44 -58.46
N ALA A 809 8.21 -47.22 -59.14
CA ALA A 809 8.54 -46.00 -59.89
C ALA A 809 8.05 -46.00 -61.36
N ILE A 810 8.09 -44.82 -61.99
CA ILE A 810 8.08 -44.52 -63.43
C ILE A 810 8.90 -43.21 -63.65
N SER A 811 9.42 -42.97 -64.86
CA SER A 811 10.17 -41.76 -65.25
C SER A 811 9.26 -40.81 -66.10
N LEU A 812 9.61 -39.58 -66.49
CA LEU A 812 10.76 -39.19 -67.34
C LEU A 812 10.70 -37.68 -67.76
N VAL A 813 11.86 -37.02 -67.95
CA VAL A 813 12.10 -35.72 -68.66
C VAL A 813 11.79 -34.41 -67.89
N LEU A 814 12.75 -33.48 -67.95
CA LEU A 814 12.62 -32.05 -67.61
C LEU A 814 12.75 -31.16 -68.88
N PRO A 815 12.11 -29.97 -68.92
CA PRO A 815 12.38 -28.91 -69.90
C PRO A 815 13.57 -28.02 -69.49
N THR A 816 13.84 -26.95 -70.25
CA THR A 816 15.04 -26.08 -70.13
C THR A 816 14.70 -24.60 -69.97
N GLU A 817 15.50 -23.88 -69.18
CA GLU A 817 15.32 -22.46 -68.81
C GLU A 817 15.38 -21.45 -69.97
N THR A 818 14.72 -20.30 -69.75
CA THR A 818 14.95 -19.04 -70.48
C THR A 818 14.60 -17.83 -69.59
N GLU A 819 15.50 -16.87 -69.44
CA GLU A 819 15.25 -15.57 -68.77
C GLU A 819 14.03 -14.83 -69.38
N SER A 820 13.18 -14.21 -68.54
CA SER A 820 12.17 -13.24 -69.00
C SER A 820 12.80 -11.84 -69.20
N LYS A 821 12.14 -11.02 -70.02
CA LYS A 821 12.51 -9.62 -70.33
C LYS A 821 11.30 -8.68 -70.34
N CYS A 822 10.25 -9.06 -69.62
CA CYS A 822 8.96 -8.41 -69.56
C CYS A 822 8.50 -8.33 -68.10
N LEU A 823 8.01 -7.16 -67.64
CA LEU A 823 7.62 -6.95 -66.25
C LEU A 823 6.18 -6.38 -66.12
N ASP A 824 5.29 -7.12 -65.46
CA ASP A 824 3.93 -6.70 -65.10
C ASP A 824 3.83 -6.45 -63.58
N VAL A 825 3.50 -5.23 -63.17
CA VAL A 825 3.34 -4.85 -61.75
C VAL A 825 1.92 -4.39 -61.47
N VAL A 826 1.26 -4.97 -60.47
CA VAL A 826 -0.13 -4.64 -60.06
C VAL A 826 -0.10 -3.98 -58.68
N LEU A 827 -0.40 -2.68 -58.61
CA LEU A 827 -0.48 -1.94 -57.35
C LEU A 827 -1.95 -1.88 -56.88
N ASN A 828 -2.26 -2.51 -55.75
CA ASN A 828 -3.60 -2.48 -55.16
C ASN A 828 -3.63 -1.68 -53.86
N VAL A 829 -4.32 -0.54 -53.90
CA VAL A 829 -4.16 0.56 -52.94
C VAL A 829 -5.39 0.71 -52.05
N PHE A 830 -5.20 0.46 -50.75
CA PHE A 830 -6.19 0.62 -49.70
C PHE A 830 -5.91 1.91 -48.93
N THR A 831 -6.67 2.97 -49.24
CA THR A 831 -6.49 4.31 -48.68
C THR A 831 -7.80 4.92 -48.25
N THR A 832 -7.78 5.65 -47.12
CA THR A 832 -8.89 6.50 -46.71
C THR A 832 -8.78 7.88 -47.35
N ARG A 833 -9.79 8.74 -47.14
CA ARG A 833 -9.74 10.13 -47.60
C ARG A 833 -8.60 10.96 -46.97
N GLY A 834 -8.10 10.56 -45.78
CA GLY A 834 -7.00 11.24 -45.09
C GLY A 834 -5.60 10.75 -45.47
N THR A 835 -5.47 9.47 -45.88
CA THR A 835 -4.16 8.88 -46.24
C THR A 835 -3.82 8.97 -47.73
N LYS A 836 -4.79 9.31 -48.60
CA LYS A 836 -4.61 9.30 -50.06
C LYS A 836 -3.42 10.13 -50.57
N GLU A 837 -3.18 11.33 -50.04
CA GLU A 837 -2.15 12.22 -50.60
C GLU A 837 -0.74 11.64 -50.37
N LYS A 838 -0.40 11.30 -49.12
CA LYS A 838 0.86 10.61 -48.78
C LYS A 838 1.04 9.25 -49.49
N ALA A 839 -0.06 8.54 -49.73
CA ALA A 839 -0.04 7.28 -50.48
C ALA A 839 0.32 7.51 -51.96
N VAL A 840 -0.18 8.59 -52.57
CA VAL A 840 0.17 8.96 -53.95
C VAL A 840 1.66 9.28 -54.06
N ASP A 841 2.25 10.00 -53.10
CA ASP A 841 3.67 10.35 -53.13
C ASP A 841 4.58 9.10 -53.17
N GLN A 842 4.31 8.10 -52.32
CA GLN A 842 5.06 6.84 -52.31
C GLN A 842 4.81 5.98 -53.57
N LEU A 843 3.59 5.95 -54.09
CA LEU A 843 3.29 5.27 -55.37
C LEU A 843 4.07 5.92 -56.52
N LEU A 844 4.11 7.26 -56.58
CA LEU A 844 4.86 8.01 -57.60
C LEU A 844 6.36 7.74 -57.52
N GLU A 845 6.93 7.65 -56.32
CA GLU A 845 8.34 7.31 -56.15
C GLU A 845 8.64 5.87 -56.61
N THR A 846 7.82 4.90 -56.17
CA THR A 846 7.92 3.48 -56.58
C THR A 846 7.86 3.34 -58.10
N GLY A 847 6.90 4.01 -58.74
CA GLY A 847 6.74 3.99 -60.19
C GLY A 847 7.89 4.66 -60.93
N ARG A 848 8.47 5.75 -60.40
CA ARG A 848 9.62 6.40 -61.02
C ARG A 848 10.82 5.46 -61.09
N ARG A 849 11.17 4.82 -59.97
CA ARG A 849 12.32 3.89 -59.91
C ARG A 849 12.15 2.71 -60.86
N LEU A 850 10.94 2.16 -60.96
CA LEU A 850 10.62 1.09 -61.92
C LEU A 850 10.66 1.56 -63.39
N PHE A 851 10.18 2.77 -63.71
CA PHE A 851 10.25 3.31 -65.08
C PHE A 851 11.66 3.76 -65.48
N ASP A 852 12.47 4.27 -64.55
CA ASP A 852 13.86 4.68 -64.80
C ASP A 852 14.75 3.47 -65.15
N GLU A 853 14.54 2.32 -64.49
CA GLU A 853 15.28 1.07 -64.76
C GLU A 853 14.73 0.33 -66.01
N TYR A 854 13.42 0.05 -66.03
CA TYR A 854 12.81 -0.89 -66.99
C TYR A 854 12.00 -0.25 -68.12
N GLY A 855 11.66 1.04 -68.02
CA GLY A 855 10.66 1.70 -68.87
C GLY A 855 10.98 1.72 -70.37
N GLU A 856 12.25 1.75 -70.77
CA GLU A 856 12.67 1.63 -72.18
C GLU A 856 13.30 0.27 -72.53
N ASN A 857 13.66 -0.56 -71.53
CA ASN A 857 14.51 -1.74 -71.72
C ASN A 857 13.77 -3.10 -71.60
N ALA A 858 12.71 -3.20 -70.80
CA ALA A 858 12.10 -4.49 -70.40
C ALA A 858 10.55 -4.52 -70.45
N ASP A 859 9.94 -3.75 -71.37
CA ASP A 859 8.47 -3.69 -71.63
C ASP A 859 7.66 -3.68 -70.32
N LEU A 860 7.84 -2.65 -69.48
CA LEU A 860 7.18 -2.52 -68.18
C LEU A 860 5.71 -2.10 -68.32
N ARG A 861 4.81 -2.75 -67.56
CA ARG A 861 3.41 -2.33 -67.40
C ARG A 861 3.03 -2.24 -65.94
N ILE A 862 2.55 -1.07 -65.51
CA ILE A 862 2.03 -0.88 -64.16
C ILE A 862 0.51 -0.72 -64.18
N TYR A 863 -0.20 -1.59 -63.48
CA TYR A 863 -1.64 -1.59 -63.29
C TYR A 863 -1.97 -1.02 -61.90
N ILE A 864 -3.04 -0.23 -61.75
CA ILE A 864 -3.48 0.29 -60.44
C ILE A 864 -4.94 -0.09 -60.19
N GLY A 865 -5.24 -0.56 -58.97
CA GLY A 865 -6.59 -0.85 -58.50
C GLY A 865 -6.88 -0.31 -57.10
N ASP A 866 -8.10 0.16 -56.86
CA ASP A 866 -8.54 0.64 -55.54
C ASP A 866 -8.88 -0.48 -54.54
N HIS A 867 -9.20 -0.10 -53.31
CA HIS A 867 -9.61 -0.97 -52.19
C HIS A 867 -10.76 -1.97 -52.48
N LYS A 868 -11.47 -1.86 -53.61
CA LYS A 868 -12.51 -2.82 -54.07
C LYS A 868 -12.07 -3.65 -55.29
N GLY A 869 -10.80 -3.55 -55.66
CA GLY A 869 -10.24 -4.17 -56.86
C GLY A 869 -10.70 -3.53 -58.17
N LYS A 870 -11.20 -2.29 -58.12
CA LYS A 870 -11.61 -1.56 -59.33
C LYS A 870 -10.37 -0.93 -59.98
N ILE A 871 -10.11 -1.32 -61.23
CA ILE A 871 -9.04 -0.78 -62.07
C ILE A 871 -9.20 0.74 -62.23
N VAL A 872 -8.10 1.47 -62.09
CA VAL A 872 -8.00 2.90 -62.41
C VAL A 872 -7.41 3.03 -63.82
N THR A 873 -8.16 3.62 -64.75
CA THR A 873 -7.74 3.72 -66.16
C THR A 873 -6.91 4.97 -66.44
N PRO A 874 -5.85 4.89 -67.27
CA PRO A 874 -5.10 6.05 -67.78
C PRO A 874 -5.97 6.95 -68.70
N PRO A 875 -5.42 8.09 -69.20
CA PRO A 875 -6.16 8.99 -70.09
C PRO A 875 -6.62 8.33 -71.40
N ASP A 876 -5.84 7.37 -71.93
CA ASP A 876 -6.27 6.54 -73.06
C ASP A 876 -7.10 5.35 -72.56
N GLN A 877 -8.43 5.49 -72.67
CA GLN A 877 -9.41 4.48 -72.24
C GLN A 877 -9.39 3.18 -73.09
N ASN A 878 -8.46 3.01 -74.02
CA ASN A 878 -8.23 1.75 -74.74
C ASN A 878 -7.28 0.79 -74.00
N LYS A 879 -6.60 1.23 -72.93
CA LYS A 879 -5.71 0.39 -72.10
C LYS A 879 -6.00 0.55 -70.59
N ASN A 880 -5.53 -0.42 -69.80
CA ASN A 880 -5.80 -0.54 -68.36
C ASN A 880 -4.53 -0.41 -67.48
N TYR A 881 -3.43 0.07 -68.06
CA TYR A 881 -2.10 0.11 -67.45
C TYR A 881 -1.31 1.32 -67.95
N ALA A 882 -0.35 1.75 -67.15
CA ALA A 882 0.67 2.72 -67.54
C ALA A 882 1.87 2.01 -68.20
N GLU A 883 2.38 2.64 -69.25
CA GLU A 883 3.61 2.26 -69.98
C GLU A 883 4.68 3.35 -69.85
N ASN A 884 4.40 4.40 -69.06
CA ASN A 884 5.22 5.58 -68.86
C ASN A 884 4.72 6.36 -67.63
N MET A 885 5.57 7.25 -67.12
CA MET A 885 5.30 8.05 -65.93
C MET A 885 4.04 8.94 -66.03
N PHE A 886 3.69 9.46 -67.21
CA PHE A 886 2.52 10.35 -67.38
C PHE A 886 1.18 9.61 -67.26
N ASP A 887 1.07 8.42 -67.86
CA ASP A 887 -0.10 7.55 -67.66
C ASP A 887 -0.23 7.14 -66.19
N PHE A 888 0.90 6.86 -65.54
CA PHE A 888 0.98 6.44 -64.14
C PHE A 888 0.60 7.55 -63.15
N GLU A 889 1.17 8.76 -63.29
CA GLU A 889 0.82 9.95 -62.52
C GLU A 889 -0.69 10.22 -62.54
N TYR A 890 -1.29 10.14 -63.72
CA TYR A 890 -2.73 10.27 -63.88
C TYR A 890 -3.50 9.18 -63.14
N MET A 891 -3.09 7.91 -63.25
CA MET A 891 -3.75 6.80 -62.54
C MET A 891 -3.64 6.97 -61.01
N CYS A 892 -2.48 7.34 -60.48
CA CYS A 892 -2.30 7.60 -59.04
C CYS A 892 -3.26 8.69 -58.52
N GLN A 893 -3.35 9.83 -59.22
CA GLN A 893 -4.27 10.91 -58.84
C GLN A 893 -5.75 10.48 -58.86
N HIS A 894 -6.12 9.50 -59.68
CA HIS A 894 -7.51 9.04 -59.85
C HIS A 894 -7.90 7.82 -58.99
N ILE A 895 -7.05 7.36 -58.07
CA ILE A 895 -7.37 6.27 -57.11
C ILE A 895 -8.63 6.57 -56.27
N GLY A 896 -9.49 5.57 -56.10
CA GLY A 896 -10.71 5.63 -55.30
C GLY A 896 -10.46 5.38 -53.81
N PHE A 897 -10.82 6.34 -52.96
CA PHE A 897 -10.68 6.21 -51.50
C PHE A 897 -11.82 5.39 -50.87
N ARG A 898 -11.49 4.69 -49.78
CA ARG A 898 -12.40 3.94 -48.91
C ARG A 898 -13.27 4.91 -48.09
N ALA A 899 -14.55 4.57 -47.89
CA ALA A 899 -15.38 5.17 -46.84
C ALA A 899 -15.25 4.34 -45.55
N ALA A 900 -15.24 4.99 -44.37
CA ALA A 900 -14.99 4.34 -43.08
C ALA A 900 -15.99 3.22 -42.70
N THR A 901 -17.08 3.05 -43.46
CA THR A 901 -18.10 2.01 -43.30
C THR A 901 -17.92 0.79 -44.21
N ASP A 902 -16.97 0.82 -45.15
CA ASP A 902 -16.73 -0.29 -46.08
C ASP A 902 -15.64 -1.23 -45.53
N GLU A 903 -15.91 -2.51 -45.32
CA GLU A 903 -14.89 -3.49 -44.89
C GLU A 903 -13.94 -3.85 -46.07
N PRO A 904 -12.61 -3.65 -45.93
CA PRO A 904 -11.64 -3.94 -46.99
C PRO A 904 -11.08 -5.36 -46.85
N PHE A 905 -11.29 -6.20 -47.87
CA PHE A 905 -10.87 -7.59 -47.87
C PHE A 905 -9.94 -7.90 -49.04
N LEU A 906 -8.71 -8.34 -48.77
CA LEU A 906 -7.68 -8.56 -49.79
C LEU A 906 -8.10 -9.65 -50.79
N ASP A 907 -8.73 -10.73 -50.34
CA ASP A 907 -9.25 -11.80 -51.22
C ASP A 907 -10.27 -11.29 -52.24
N ASN A 908 -11.04 -10.25 -51.91
CA ASN A 908 -12.05 -9.70 -52.81
C ASN A 908 -11.46 -8.69 -53.80
N ALA A 909 -10.56 -7.82 -53.35
CA ALA A 909 -9.89 -6.85 -54.22
C ALA A 909 -8.94 -7.55 -55.21
N ALA A 910 -8.07 -8.44 -54.73
CA ALA A 910 -7.12 -9.18 -55.58
C ALA A 910 -7.81 -10.09 -56.58
N SER A 911 -8.83 -10.86 -56.15
CA SER A 911 -9.63 -11.66 -57.08
C SER A 911 -10.33 -10.80 -58.14
N THR A 912 -10.77 -9.59 -57.79
CA THR A 912 -11.45 -8.69 -58.73
C THR A 912 -10.47 -8.10 -59.74
N LEU A 913 -9.26 -7.72 -59.33
CA LEU A 913 -8.21 -7.26 -60.24
C LEU A 913 -7.74 -8.39 -61.16
N LEU A 914 -7.27 -9.51 -60.58
CA LEU A 914 -6.70 -10.63 -61.35
C LEU A 914 -7.72 -11.35 -62.26
N ASN A 915 -9.04 -11.10 -62.10
CA ASN A 915 -10.06 -11.55 -63.06
C ASN A 915 -10.32 -10.58 -64.23
N ASN A 916 -9.92 -9.31 -64.11
CA ASN A 916 -10.17 -8.26 -65.10
C ASN A 916 -8.88 -7.68 -65.72
N LEU A 917 -7.71 -8.04 -65.20
CA LEU A 917 -6.41 -7.75 -65.78
C LEU A 917 -5.99 -8.85 -66.76
N ALA A 918 -5.47 -8.44 -67.92
CA ALA A 918 -4.79 -9.32 -68.87
C ALA A 918 -3.28 -9.17 -68.66
N LEU A 919 -2.78 -9.90 -67.66
CA LEU A 919 -1.33 -10.04 -67.41
C LEU A 919 -0.71 -10.94 -68.50
N ARG A 920 0.55 -10.67 -68.83
CA ARG A 920 1.34 -11.44 -69.80
C ARG A 920 1.77 -12.78 -69.21
N PRO A 921 1.49 -13.92 -69.87
CA PRO A 921 2.06 -15.21 -69.47
C PRO A 921 3.59 -15.20 -69.44
N GLU A 922 4.22 -14.45 -70.34
CA GLU A 922 5.68 -14.37 -70.53
C GLU A 922 6.41 -13.35 -69.62
N ALA A 923 5.68 -12.55 -68.82
CA ALA A 923 6.27 -11.55 -67.94
C ALA A 923 6.51 -12.08 -66.54
N ASP A 924 7.48 -11.52 -65.81
CA ASP A 924 7.45 -11.59 -64.35
C ASP A 924 6.27 -10.75 -63.84
N LYS A 925 5.48 -11.30 -62.91
CA LYS A 925 4.25 -10.70 -62.40
C LYS A 925 4.37 -10.44 -60.90
N TYR A 926 4.33 -9.17 -60.51
CA TYR A 926 4.33 -8.75 -59.11
C TYR A 926 2.99 -8.12 -58.73
N TYR A 927 2.48 -8.44 -57.55
CA TYR A 927 1.26 -7.86 -56.98
C TYR A 927 1.60 -7.17 -55.65
N VAL A 928 1.58 -5.84 -55.63
CA VAL A 928 1.87 -5.05 -54.42
C VAL A 928 0.56 -4.61 -53.77
N SER A 929 0.28 -5.12 -52.57
CA SER A 929 -0.81 -4.63 -51.72
C SER A 929 -0.32 -3.49 -50.84
N VAL A 930 -0.90 -2.29 -50.94
CA VAL A 930 -0.53 -1.12 -50.14
C VAL A 930 -1.67 -0.78 -49.17
N GLN A 931 -1.46 -1.06 -47.88
CA GLN A 931 -2.50 -1.10 -46.84
C GLN A 931 -2.39 0.06 -45.83
N HIS A 932 -2.73 1.30 -46.24
CA HIS A 932 -2.77 2.48 -45.34
C HIS A 932 -4.01 2.47 -44.40
N ASP A 933 -4.45 1.29 -44.00
CA ASP A 933 -5.71 0.96 -43.33
C ASP A 933 -5.65 -0.51 -42.86
N VAL A 934 -6.50 -0.94 -41.92
CA VAL A 934 -6.59 -2.37 -41.57
C VAL A 934 -7.22 -3.13 -42.74
N VAL A 935 -6.54 -4.15 -43.25
CA VAL A 935 -7.01 -5.04 -44.32
C VAL A 935 -6.84 -6.50 -43.91
N GLU A 936 -7.86 -7.30 -44.12
CA GLU A 936 -7.93 -8.70 -43.68
C GLU A 936 -8.31 -9.63 -44.85
N PHE A 937 -8.20 -10.94 -44.65
CA PHE A 937 -8.90 -11.92 -45.46
C PHE A 937 -10.27 -12.25 -44.87
N LYS A 938 -11.25 -12.48 -45.74
CA LYS A 938 -12.61 -12.83 -45.30
C LYS A 938 -12.68 -14.16 -44.52
N ASN A 939 -11.68 -15.02 -44.67
CA ASN A 939 -11.34 -16.21 -43.86
C ASN A 939 -10.14 -16.93 -44.50
N ALA A 940 -9.42 -17.74 -43.72
CA ALA A 940 -8.31 -18.59 -44.16
C ALA A 940 -8.57 -19.27 -45.52
N LYS A 941 -9.69 -19.98 -45.69
CA LYS A 941 -10.01 -20.67 -46.96
C LYS A 941 -10.04 -19.76 -48.20
N ARG A 942 -10.24 -18.44 -48.06
CA ARG A 942 -10.15 -17.48 -49.18
C ARG A 942 -8.77 -16.83 -49.36
N ARG A 943 -7.94 -16.83 -48.33
CA ARG A 943 -6.48 -16.61 -48.42
C ARG A 943 -5.84 -17.78 -49.18
N ASP A 944 -6.11 -19.01 -48.76
CA ASP A 944 -5.48 -20.21 -49.31
C ASP A 944 -5.79 -20.37 -50.80
N LEU A 945 -7.06 -20.18 -51.21
CA LEU A 945 -7.51 -20.13 -52.61
C LEU A 945 -6.90 -18.97 -53.43
N LEU A 946 -6.39 -17.91 -52.78
CA LEU A 946 -5.65 -16.83 -53.45
C LEU A 946 -4.16 -17.17 -53.58
N ILE A 947 -3.56 -17.84 -52.60
CA ILE A 947 -2.18 -18.37 -52.66
C ILE A 947 -2.06 -19.43 -53.75
N GLU A 948 -2.96 -20.44 -53.77
CA GLU A 948 -3.07 -21.44 -54.85
C GLU A 948 -3.15 -20.77 -56.24
N ARG A 949 -3.89 -19.66 -56.33
CA ARG A 949 -4.00 -18.89 -57.55
C ARG A 949 -2.70 -18.14 -57.89
N ALA A 950 -2.10 -17.45 -56.92
CA ALA A 950 -0.90 -16.66 -57.12
C ALA A 950 0.24 -17.54 -57.63
N LEU A 951 0.45 -18.70 -57.00
CA LEU A 951 1.48 -19.65 -57.42
C LEU A 951 1.20 -20.24 -58.81
N ARG A 952 -0.02 -20.71 -59.10
CA ARG A 952 -0.39 -21.26 -60.41
C ARG A 952 -0.33 -20.22 -61.54
N ASP A 953 -0.68 -18.97 -61.27
CA ASP A 953 -0.62 -17.88 -62.25
C ASP A 953 0.79 -17.22 -62.29
N GLU A 954 1.75 -17.73 -61.50
CA GLU A 954 3.13 -17.24 -61.27
C GLU A 954 3.19 -15.74 -60.94
N ILE A 955 2.56 -15.36 -59.82
CA ILE A 955 2.45 -14.00 -59.31
C ILE A 955 3.06 -13.93 -57.90
N THR A 956 4.13 -13.14 -57.74
CA THR A 956 4.73 -12.84 -56.44
C THR A 956 3.94 -11.71 -55.76
N PHE A 957 3.43 -11.94 -54.55
CA PHE A 957 2.75 -10.93 -53.75
C PHE A 957 3.73 -10.22 -52.83
N CYS A 958 3.77 -8.89 -52.91
CA CYS A 958 4.40 -8.04 -51.89
C CYS A 958 3.29 -7.32 -51.11
N VAL A 959 3.48 -7.12 -49.82
CA VAL A 959 2.49 -6.54 -48.92
C VAL A 959 3.14 -5.44 -48.08
N VAL A 960 2.53 -4.26 -48.10
CA VAL A 960 2.96 -3.09 -47.35
C VAL A 960 1.87 -2.74 -46.34
N SER A 961 2.21 -2.77 -45.05
CA SER A 961 1.30 -2.48 -43.93
C SER A 961 1.93 -1.50 -42.94
N ASN A 962 1.15 -1.11 -41.92
CA ASN A 962 1.58 -0.33 -40.76
C ASN A 962 0.90 -0.86 -39.46
N THR A 963 0.40 -2.10 -39.49
CA THR A 963 -0.33 -2.72 -38.38
C THR A 963 0.31 -4.07 -38.04
N LYS A 964 0.45 -4.37 -36.74
CA LYS A 964 0.89 -5.68 -36.23
C LYS A 964 -0.20 -6.76 -36.40
N MET A 965 -0.88 -6.81 -37.54
CA MET A 965 -1.98 -7.75 -37.82
C MET A 965 -1.55 -8.80 -38.85
N THR A 966 -1.43 -10.04 -38.39
CA THR A 966 -0.69 -11.14 -39.03
C THR A 966 -1.44 -11.89 -40.14
N ASP A 967 -2.64 -11.48 -40.54
CA ASP A 967 -3.45 -12.25 -41.50
C ASP A 967 -3.01 -12.07 -42.97
N THR A 968 -2.34 -10.96 -43.33
CA THR A 968 -1.90 -10.71 -44.73
C THR A 968 -0.39 -10.89 -45.00
N SER A 969 0.46 -11.10 -43.99
CA SER A 969 1.84 -11.54 -44.22
C SER A 969 1.99 -12.94 -44.86
N PRO A 970 1.13 -13.96 -44.58
CA PRO A 970 1.37 -15.32 -45.08
C PRO A 970 1.30 -15.44 -46.61
N ILE A 971 0.56 -14.56 -47.32
CA ILE A 971 0.53 -14.58 -48.78
C ILE A 971 1.80 -13.98 -49.42
N ALA A 972 2.49 -13.06 -48.72
CA ALA A 972 3.76 -12.53 -49.18
C ALA A 972 4.85 -13.63 -49.07
N ALA A 973 4.99 -14.22 -47.88
CA ALA A 973 5.86 -15.36 -47.64
C ALA A 973 5.59 -16.53 -48.61
N SER A 974 4.34 -17.02 -48.67
CA SER A 974 3.94 -18.17 -49.52
C SER A 974 4.10 -17.95 -51.02
N THR A 975 4.47 -16.77 -51.49
CA THR A 975 4.75 -16.48 -52.91
C THR A 975 6.16 -15.96 -53.18
N GLY A 976 7.03 -15.93 -52.16
CA GLY A 976 8.37 -15.38 -52.25
C GLY A 976 8.37 -13.89 -52.58
N GLY A 977 7.73 -13.08 -51.74
CA GLY A 977 7.63 -11.63 -51.92
C GLY A 977 7.65 -10.85 -50.59
N LEU A 978 8.09 -9.59 -50.67
CA LEU A 978 8.38 -8.76 -49.51
C LEU A 978 7.12 -8.41 -48.68
N PHE A 979 7.15 -8.69 -47.37
CA PHE A 979 6.27 -8.09 -46.38
C PHE A 979 7.01 -6.92 -45.71
N TYR A 980 6.46 -5.69 -45.80
CA TYR A 980 7.05 -4.49 -45.22
C TYR A 980 6.07 -3.84 -44.24
N ASN A 981 6.48 -3.67 -42.99
CA ASN A 981 5.64 -3.30 -41.85
C ASN A 981 6.12 -2.08 -41.05
N ASP A 982 7.31 -1.54 -41.31
CA ASP A 982 7.93 -0.46 -40.53
C ASP A 982 7.10 0.85 -40.54
N ASN A 983 7.02 1.49 -41.71
CA ASN A 983 6.38 2.78 -41.89
C ASN A 983 5.86 2.92 -43.32
N ILE A 984 4.54 2.83 -43.47
CA ILE A 984 3.87 2.86 -44.78
C ILE A 984 3.96 4.19 -45.53
N PHE A 985 4.68 5.19 -45.01
CA PHE A 985 5.03 6.40 -45.74
C PHE A 985 6.47 6.39 -46.28
N THR A 986 7.16 5.24 -46.24
CA THR A 986 8.57 5.08 -46.69
C THR A 986 8.84 3.85 -47.59
N TYR A 987 7.83 3.01 -47.84
CA TYR A 987 7.98 1.71 -48.54
C TYR A 987 8.50 1.78 -49.98
N ALA A 988 8.47 2.96 -50.62
CA ALA A 988 8.79 3.09 -52.03
C ALA A 988 10.22 2.66 -52.38
N GLY A 989 11.16 2.79 -51.43
CA GLY A 989 12.50 2.22 -51.52
C GLY A 989 12.43 0.69 -51.58
N PRO A 990 12.26 0.01 -50.42
CA PRO A 990 12.31 -1.45 -50.31
C PRO A 990 11.47 -2.22 -51.35
N ILE A 991 10.26 -1.76 -51.67
CA ILE A 991 9.40 -2.45 -52.65
C ILE A 991 9.94 -2.35 -54.08
N SER A 992 10.52 -1.21 -54.48
CA SER A 992 11.13 -1.12 -55.82
C SER A 992 12.52 -1.75 -55.87
N ASP A 993 13.32 -1.65 -54.81
CA ASP A 993 14.60 -2.36 -54.71
C ASP A 993 14.41 -3.89 -54.78
N TYR A 994 13.40 -4.43 -54.08
CA TYR A 994 13.06 -5.86 -54.15
C TYR A 994 12.66 -6.29 -55.57
N ILE A 995 11.77 -5.54 -56.22
CA ILE A 995 11.35 -5.85 -57.60
C ILE A 995 12.53 -5.72 -58.59
N ILE A 996 13.42 -4.74 -58.40
CA ILE A 996 14.59 -4.54 -59.26
C ILE A 996 15.65 -5.64 -59.06
N GLY A 997 15.95 -6.00 -57.82
CA GLY A 997 16.98 -6.99 -57.49
C GLY A 997 16.61 -8.44 -57.84
N PHE A 998 15.31 -8.79 -57.78
CA PHE A 998 14.82 -10.15 -58.01
C PHE A 998 14.28 -10.40 -59.44
N HIS A 999 14.00 -9.36 -60.24
CA HIS A 999 13.54 -9.55 -61.62
C HIS A 999 14.64 -10.19 -62.48
N GLY A 1000 14.33 -11.30 -63.15
CA GLY A 1000 15.27 -12.03 -64.01
C GLY A 1000 16.19 -13.05 -63.31
N LYS A 1001 16.47 -12.94 -62.00
CA LYS A 1001 17.32 -13.87 -61.22
C LYS A 1001 16.66 -15.25 -60.95
N LYS A 1002 16.03 -15.88 -61.94
CA LYS A 1002 15.30 -17.16 -61.75
C LYS A 1002 16.06 -18.32 -62.35
N GLY A 1003 16.91 -18.97 -61.55
CA GLY A 1003 17.59 -20.23 -61.90
C GLY A 1003 19.07 -20.11 -62.27
N ASP A 1004 19.71 -18.99 -61.94
CA ASP A 1004 21.15 -18.77 -62.10
C ASP A 1004 22.03 -19.65 -61.18
N GLY A 1005 21.49 -20.13 -60.06
CA GLY A 1005 22.25 -20.83 -59.00
C GLY A 1005 22.78 -19.92 -57.90
N GLU A 1006 22.32 -18.67 -57.85
CA GLU A 1006 22.36 -17.79 -56.67
C GLU A 1006 21.00 -17.81 -55.94
N VAL A 1007 19.90 -17.98 -56.69
CA VAL A 1007 18.52 -18.02 -56.17
C VAL A 1007 18.00 -19.46 -56.03
N TYR A 1008 17.66 -19.83 -54.80
CA TYR A 1008 17.14 -21.14 -54.40
C TYR A 1008 15.68 -21.08 -53.93
N ARG A 1009 14.98 -22.21 -53.97
CA ARG A 1009 13.63 -22.36 -53.40
C ARG A 1009 13.68 -23.47 -52.35
N THR A 1010 13.09 -23.22 -51.19
CA THR A 1010 13.13 -24.16 -50.06
C THR A 1010 11.81 -24.19 -49.29
N ILE A 1011 11.70 -25.14 -48.36
CA ILE A 1011 10.66 -25.15 -47.33
C ILE A 1011 11.35 -25.20 -45.96
N THR A 1012 11.19 -24.15 -45.17
CA THR A 1012 11.61 -24.05 -43.77
C THR A 1012 10.50 -24.57 -42.82
N SER A 1013 10.78 -24.59 -41.53
CA SER A 1013 9.79 -24.65 -40.44
C SER A 1013 8.63 -23.66 -40.67
N SER A 1014 8.96 -22.43 -41.07
CA SER A 1014 8.06 -21.31 -41.33
C SER A 1014 7.36 -21.32 -42.72
N GLY A 1015 7.73 -22.23 -43.63
CA GLY A 1015 7.03 -22.49 -44.91
C GLY A 1015 7.88 -22.32 -46.18
N TRP A 1016 7.25 -22.06 -47.33
CA TRP A 1016 7.99 -21.79 -48.57
C TRP A 1016 8.78 -20.47 -48.48
N LYS A 1017 10.11 -20.54 -48.57
CA LYS A 1017 11.01 -19.37 -48.68
C LYS A 1017 11.82 -19.43 -49.98
N VAL A 1018 12.29 -18.26 -50.42
CA VAL A 1018 13.21 -18.09 -51.55
C VAL A 1018 14.51 -17.53 -50.99
N ILE A 1019 15.53 -18.39 -50.90
CA ILE A 1019 16.87 -18.06 -50.43
C ILE A 1019 17.65 -17.44 -51.60
N VAL A 1020 18.44 -16.41 -51.31
CA VAL A 1020 19.38 -15.80 -52.26
C VAL A 1020 20.67 -15.54 -51.52
N LEU A 1021 21.75 -16.17 -51.95
CA LEU A 1021 23.08 -15.96 -51.37
C LEU A 1021 23.86 -14.98 -52.27
N GLU A 1022 24.52 -13.97 -51.70
CA GLU A 1022 25.51 -13.18 -52.43
C GLU A 1022 26.71 -14.05 -52.83
N ASN A 1023 27.00 -15.10 -52.04
CA ASN A 1023 28.07 -16.05 -52.29
C ASN A 1023 27.51 -17.46 -52.60
N PRO A 1024 27.32 -17.83 -53.89
CA PRO A 1024 26.74 -19.13 -54.22
C PRO A 1024 27.67 -20.29 -53.83
N ILE A 1025 27.15 -21.25 -53.06
CA ILE A 1025 27.87 -22.43 -52.58
C ILE A 1025 28.42 -23.23 -53.78
N THR A 1026 29.75 -23.37 -53.86
CA THR A 1026 30.47 -23.99 -55.00
C THR A 1026 31.27 -25.23 -54.62
N SER A 1027 31.76 -25.98 -55.61
CA SER A 1027 32.50 -27.22 -55.38
C SER A 1027 33.78 -27.10 -54.52
N ASP A 1028 34.28 -25.89 -54.26
CA ASP A 1028 35.45 -25.66 -53.40
C ASP A 1028 35.15 -25.93 -51.91
N TYR A 1029 33.88 -25.82 -51.49
CA TYR A 1029 33.40 -26.26 -50.17
C TYR A 1029 33.44 -27.78 -49.97
N LYS A 1030 33.60 -28.56 -51.05
CA LYS A 1030 33.55 -30.04 -50.97
C LYS A 1030 34.57 -30.62 -49.99
N THR A 1031 35.76 -30.01 -49.89
CA THR A 1031 36.82 -30.47 -48.98
C THR A 1031 36.38 -30.36 -47.52
N ILE A 1032 35.60 -29.34 -47.17
CA ILE A 1032 35.02 -29.13 -45.84
C ILE A 1032 33.99 -30.23 -45.55
N SER A 1033 33.01 -30.41 -46.46
CA SER A 1033 31.95 -31.42 -46.29
C SER A 1033 32.43 -32.87 -46.09
N GLU A 1034 33.63 -33.20 -46.58
CA GLU A 1034 34.22 -34.54 -46.43
C GLU A 1034 35.10 -34.71 -45.17
N ASN A 1035 35.47 -33.62 -44.47
CA ASN A 1035 36.41 -33.66 -43.33
C ASN A 1035 35.90 -33.01 -42.04
N GLY A 1036 34.82 -32.22 -42.09
CA GLY A 1036 34.37 -31.34 -41.00
C GLY A 1036 34.97 -29.94 -41.12
N VAL A 1037 34.35 -28.97 -40.45
CA VAL A 1037 34.75 -27.55 -40.45
C VAL A 1037 35.84 -27.31 -39.40
N THR A 1038 36.74 -26.37 -39.66
CA THR A 1038 37.75 -25.90 -38.72
C THR A 1038 37.71 -24.38 -38.56
N ASP A 1039 38.31 -23.87 -37.48
CA ASP A 1039 38.44 -22.43 -37.21
C ASP A 1039 39.09 -21.66 -38.39
N ASP A 1040 40.01 -22.30 -39.12
CA ASP A 1040 40.63 -21.74 -40.33
C ASP A 1040 39.63 -21.70 -41.51
N ASP A 1041 38.66 -22.62 -41.59
CA ASP A 1041 37.61 -22.60 -42.62
C ASP A 1041 36.57 -21.51 -42.33
N ARG A 1042 36.16 -21.33 -41.06
CA ARG A 1042 35.27 -20.23 -40.61
C ARG A 1042 35.80 -18.82 -40.95
N LEU A 1043 37.11 -18.70 -41.17
CA LEU A 1043 37.77 -17.44 -41.55
C LEU A 1043 37.96 -17.25 -43.08
N ASN A 1044 37.60 -18.24 -43.90
CA ASN A 1044 37.91 -18.25 -45.34
C ASN A 1044 36.72 -18.62 -46.25
N TYR A 1045 35.60 -19.06 -45.70
CA TYR A 1045 34.39 -19.43 -46.43
C TYR A 1045 33.19 -18.57 -45.98
N PRO A 1046 32.22 -18.32 -46.87
CA PRO A 1046 30.99 -17.60 -46.53
C PRO A 1046 30.15 -18.23 -45.41
N ASP A 1047 29.58 -17.28 -44.67
CA ASP A 1047 28.59 -17.29 -43.61
C ASP A 1047 27.81 -15.99 -43.95
N GLU A 1048 26.56 -16.13 -44.38
CA GLU A 1048 25.83 -15.09 -45.15
C GLU A 1048 24.92 -14.22 -44.25
N ASP A 1049 24.50 -14.71 -43.08
CA ASP A 1049 23.73 -13.95 -42.08
C ASP A 1049 24.47 -13.67 -40.75
N GLY A 1050 25.52 -14.44 -40.42
CA GLY A 1050 26.45 -14.13 -39.33
C GLY A 1050 26.26 -14.91 -38.03
N ASP A 1051 25.46 -15.99 -38.03
CA ASP A 1051 25.21 -16.84 -36.86
C ASP A 1051 26.45 -17.64 -36.39
N GLY A 1052 27.45 -17.77 -37.25
CA GLY A 1052 28.70 -18.49 -37.02
C GLY A 1052 28.74 -19.91 -37.62
N LEU A 1053 27.68 -20.39 -38.25
CA LEU A 1053 27.67 -21.53 -39.16
C LEU A 1053 28.08 -21.08 -40.58
N LEU A 1054 28.68 -21.97 -41.36
CA LEU A 1054 28.93 -21.70 -42.78
C LEU A 1054 27.70 -22.14 -43.59
N ASP A 1055 27.35 -21.44 -44.69
CA ASP A 1055 26.19 -21.76 -45.54
C ASP A 1055 26.20 -23.20 -46.15
N LEU A 1056 27.29 -23.95 -45.98
CA LEU A 1056 27.37 -25.39 -46.26
C LEU A 1056 27.04 -26.29 -45.06
N GLU A 1057 27.42 -25.92 -43.84
CA GLU A 1057 27.08 -26.67 -42.62
C GLU A 1057 25.58 -26.69 -42.42
N GLU A 1058 24.95 -25.57 -42.70
CA GLU A 1058 23.51 -25.38 -42.75
C GLU A 1058 22.78 -26.27 -43.75
N LEU A 1059 23.48 -26.82 -44.76
CA LEU A 1059 22.85 -27.75 -45.70
C LEU A 1059 22.94 -29.21 -45.24
N ASN A 1060 21.83 -29.91 -45.41
CA ASN A 1060 21.71 -31.34 -45.21
C ASN A 1060 22.33 -32.11 -46.39
N TYR A 1061 23.61 -32.46 -46.25
CA TYR A 1061 24.39 -33.15 -47.30
C TYR A 1061 23.90 -34.59 -47.59
N TYR A 1062 23.24 -35.26 -46.64
CA TYR A 1062 22.88 -36.68 -46.72
C TYR A 1062 21.48 -36.99 -46.13
N PHE A 1063 20.53 -37.38 -47.00
CA PHE A 1063 19.28 -38.01 -46.57
C PHE A 1063 19.52 -39.51 -46.32
N GLY A 1064 20.06 -39.83 -45.14
CA GLY A 1064 20.45 -41.18 -44.76
C GLY A 1064 21.58 -41.72 -45.66
N ASP A 1065 21.36 -42.85 -46.32
CA ASP A 1065 22.31 -43.43 -47.29
C ASP A 1065 22.39 -42.65 -48.63
N VAL A 1066 21.57 -41.61 -48.84
CA VAL A 1066 21.49 -40.88 -50.12
C VAL A 1066 22.12 -39.49 -50.01
N GLN A 1067 23.19 -39.27 -50.77
CA GLN A 1067 23.81 -37.96 -50.93
C GLN A 1067 22.82 -36.97 -51.57
N ALA A 1068 22.47 -35.90 -50.85
CA ALA A 1068 21.52 -34.89 -51.27
C ALA A 1068 22.19 -33.72 -52.02
N ILE A 1069 23.40 -33.37 -51.61
CA ILE A 1069 24.20 -32.32 -52.24
C ILE A 1069 25.21 -32.94 -53.21
N ASN A 1070 25.14 -32.54 -54.47
CA ASN A 1070 26.06 -32.97 -55.51
C ASN A 1070 26.46 -31.78 -56.40
N TRP A 1071 27.42 -31.99 -57.29
CA TRP A 1071 27.97 -30.95 -58.15
C TRP A 1071 27.70 -31.30 -59.63
N ASP A 1072 27.41 -30.28 -60.45
CA ASP A 1072 27.33 -30.45 -61.90
C ASP A 1072 28.70 -30.36 -62.60
N ASP A 1073 28.73 -30.47 -63.92
CA ASP A 1073 29.97 -30.44 -64.71
C ASP A 1073 30.65 -29.05 -64.72
N ASP A 1074 29.96 -27.98 -64.30
CA ASP A 1074 30.47 -26.60 -64.21
C ASP A 1074 30.79 -26.17 -62.76
N GLY A 1075 30.57 -27.05 -61.77
CA GLY A 1075 30.94 -26.84 -60.36
C GLY A 1075 29.86 -26.21 -59.48
N LYS A 1076 28.60 -26.12 -59.96
CA LYS A 1076 27.45 -25.57 -59.23
C LYS A 1076 26.66 -26.63 -58.47
N LEU A 1077 25.92 -26.16 -57.46
CA LEU A 1077 25.10 -26.97 -56.56
C LEU A 1077 23.96 -27.66 -57.32
N LYS A 1078 24.07 -28.98 -57.51
CA LYS A 1078 23.08 -29.77 -58.25
C LYS A 1078 22.00 -30.31 -57.32
N LEU A 1079 20.96 -29.50 -57.13
CA LEU A 1079 19.79 -29.82 -56.32
C LEU A 1079 18.86 -30.87 -56.96
N PHE A 1080 18.18 -31.63 -56.10
CA PHE A 1080 17.07 -32.49 -56.47
C PHE A 1080 15.84 -31.69 -56.89
N THR A 1081 14.99 -32.29 -57.73
CA THR A 1081 13.61 -31.78 -57.92
C THR A 1081 12.68 -32.20 -56.79
N PHE A 1082 11.54 -31.52 -56.63
CA PHE A 1082 10.45 -31.92 -55.73
C PHE A 1082 10.01 -33.39 -55.94
N GLU A 1083 9.94 -33.83 -57.21
CA GLU A 1083 9.64 -35.22 -57.55
C GLU A 1083 10.77 -36.18 -57.13
N GLU A 1084 12.04 -35.77 -57.26
CA GLU A 1084 13.17 -36.57 -56.80
C GLU A 1084 13.21 -36.69 -55.27
N CYS A 1085 13.07 -35.58 -54.53
CA CYS A 1085 12.94 -35.57 -53.07
C CYS A 1085 11.81 -36.51 -52.59
N LYS A 1086 10.61 -36.39 -53.18
CA LYS A 1086 9.45 -37.24 -52.87
C LYS A 1086 9.67 -38.73 -53.13
N ASN A 1087 10.60 -39.10 -54.03
CA ASN A 1087 11.00 -40.49 -54.28
C ASN A 1087 12.18 -40.95 -53.39
N ILE A 1088 12.91 -40.03 -52.76
CA ILE A 1088 14.11 -40.28 -51.93
C ILE A 1088 13.80 -40.29 -50.43
N LEU A 1089 12.71 -39.64 -49.99
CA LEU A 1089 12.37 -39.39 -48.59
C LEU A 1089 11.19 -40.24 -48.04
N PRO A 1090 11.35 -41.57 -47.81
CA PRO A 1090 10.34 -42.36 -47.12
C PRO A 1090 10.48 -42.37 -45.58
N ALA A 1091 11.40 -41.57 -44.99
CA ALA A 1091 11.81 -41.71 -43.59
C ALA A 1091 12.50 -40.49 -42.91
N HIS A 1092 12.23 -39.24 -43.30
CA HIS A 1092 12.72 -38.04 -42.57
C HIS A 1092 11.62 -36.99 -42.40
N SER A 1093 11.60 -36.31 -41.24
CA SER A 1093 10.44 -35.62 -40.66
C SER A 1093 10.19 -34.20 -41.19
N TYR A 1094 11.19 -33.30 -41.17
CA TYR A 1094 10.97 -31.87 -41.39
C TYR A 1094 10.28 -31.54 -42.72
N ILE A 1095 10.80 -32.08 -43.83
CA ILE A 1095 10.16 -31.95 -45.16
C ILE A 1095 8.77 -32.60 -45.19
N GLN A 1096 8.51 -33.66 -44.41
CA GLN A 1096 7.17 -34.26 -44.35
C GLN A 1096 6.18 -33.34 -43.62
N ASN A 1097 6.53 -32.83 -42.44
CA ASN A 1097 5.71 -31.89 -41.67
C ASN A 1097 5.38 -30.64 -42.50
N ALA A 1098 6.41 -30.04 -43.11
CA ALA A 1098 6.27 -28.86 -43.94
C ALA A 1098 5.58 -29.12 -45.31
N LEU A 1099 5.29 -30.38 -45.66
CA LEU A 1099 4.42 -30.77 -46.77
C LEU A 1099 2.97 -31.06 -46.36
N GLU A 1100 2.68 -31.39 -45.09
CA GLU A 1100 1.30 -31.66 -44.66
C GLU A 1100 0.39 -30.42 -44.78
N GLN A 1101 0.96 -29.22 -44.57
CA GLN A 1101 0.30 -27.93 -44.85
C GLN A 1101 -0.10 -27.73 -46.33
N TYR A 1102 0.53 -28.44 -47.27
CA TYR A 1102 0.22 -28.39 -48.71
C TYR A 1102 -0.52 -29.64 -49.22
N SER A 1103 -0.99 -30.52 -48.32
CA SER A 1103 -1.67 -31.79 -48.63
C SER A 1103 -2.98 -31.70 -49.45
N GLY A 1104 -3.45 -30.48 -49.73
CA GLY A 1104 -4.59 -30.21 -50.63
C GLY A 1104 -4.24 -29.78 -52.06
N TRP A 1105 -2.96 -29.57 -52.38
CA TRP A 1105 -2.51 -29.06 -53.68
C TRP A 1105 -2.32 -30.16 -54.73
N ASP A 1106 -2.20 -29.76 -56.01
CA ASP A 1106 -1.84 -30.67 -57.11
C ASP A 1106 -0.31 -30.74 -57.22
N ASP A 1107 0.27 -31.86 -56.76
CA ASP A 1107 1.71 -32.17 -56.82
C ASP A 1107 2.35 -31.80 -58.17
N SER A 1108 1.62 -31.99 -59.29
CA SER A 1108 2.16 -31.80 -60.64
C SER A 1108 2.54 -30.35 -60.97
N LEU A 1109 2.12 -29.39 -60.15
CA LEU A 1109 2.55 -27.98 -60.22
C LEU A 1109 3.97 -27.76 -59.67
N MET A 1110 4.48 -28.68 -58.85
CA MET A 1110 5.74 -28.54 -58.11
C MET A 1110 6.86 -29.48 -58.59
N ASN A 1111 6.56 -30.54 -59.35
CA ASN A 1111 7.52 -31.58 -59.76
C ASN A 1111 8.86 -31.06 -60.36
N GLU A 1112 8.85 -29.94 -61.09
CA GLU A 1112 10.04 -29.36 -61.73
C GLU A 1112 10.84 -28.43 -60.81
N TRP A 1113 10.29 -28.02 -59.65
CA TRP A 1113 10.95 -27.10 -58.72
C TRP A 1113 12.18 -27.79 -58.11
N ARG A 1114 13.27 -27.04 -57.93
CA ARG A 1114 14.44 -27.50 -57.16
C ARG A 1114 14.27 -27.14 -55.69
N ILE A 1115 14.68 -28.03 -54.80
CA ILE A 1115 14.64 -27.83 -53.35
C ILE A 1115 16.08 -27.76 -52.82
N LEU A 1116 16.40 -26.72 -52.06
CA LEU A 1116 17.63 -26.65 -51.27
C LEU A 1116 17.48 -27.55 -50.03
N PRO A 1117 18.32 -28.59 -49.83
CA PRO A 1117 18.21 -29.47 -48.67
C PRO A 1117 18.83 -28.75 -47.46
N ILE A 1118 18.05 -27.95 -46.76
CA ILE A 1118 18.46 -27.20 -45.57
C ILE A 1118 18.43 -28.03 -44.28
N LYS A 1119 19.15 -27.56 -43.26
CA LYS A 1119 18.98 -27.85 -41.82
C LYS A 1119 18.45 -26.60 -41.11
N SER A 1120 19.10 -25.47 -41.37
CA SER A 1120 18.83 -24.05 -41.06
C SER A 1120 18.69 -23.28 -42.38
N ASP A 1121 18.21 -22.05 -42.36
CA ASP A 1121 18.05 -21.20 -43.55
C ASP A 1121 19.18 -20.14 -43.66
N PRO A 1122 20.14 -20.27 -44.61
CA PRO A 1122 21.35 -19.42 -44.71
C PRO A 1122 21.15 -17.93 -45.08
N THR A 1123 20.03 -17.34 -44.70
CA THR A 1123 19.76 -15.89 -44.78
C THR A 1123 18.85 -15.45 -43.62
N ASP A 1124 18.90 -16.13 -42.48
CA ASP A 1124 18.03 -15.99 -41.30
C ASP A 1124 18.69 -16.69 -40.10
N ALA A 1125 19.62 -15.99 -39.43
CA ALA A 1125 20.36 -16.47 -38.25
C ALA A 1125 19.52 -16.95 -37.03
N ASP A 1126 18.18 -16.85 -37.12
CA ASP A 1126 17.16 -17.43 -36.24
C ASP A 1126 16.08 -17.99 -37.19
N THR A 1127 16.17 -19.27 -37.54
CA THR A 1127 15.42 -19.89 -38.65
C THR A 1127 13.91 -19.95 -38.40
N ASP A 1128 13.51 -20.30 -37.18
CA ASP A 1128 12.11 -20.60 -36.83
C ASP A 1128 11.44 -19.56 -35.91
N LYS A 1129 12.23 -18.57 -35.45
CA LYS A 1129 11.81 -17.27 -34.92
C LYS A 1129 11.36 -17.38 -33.49
N ASP A 1130 12.33 -17.77 -32.66
CA ASP A 1130 12.18 -18.04 -31.24
C ASP A 1130 13.02 -17.12 -30.34
N GLY A 1131 14.16 -16.63 -30.83
CA GLY A 1131 15.08 -15.75 -30.12
C GLY A 1131 16.49 -16.32 -29.90
N LEU A 1132 16.71 -17.60 -30.19
CA LEU A 1132 18.02 -18.25 -30.24
C LEU A 1132 18.61 -18.12 -31.65
N GLU A 1133 19.94 -18.04 -31.76
CA GLU A 1133 20.61 -18.05 -33.06
C GLU A 1133 20.99 -19.49 -33.45
N ASP A 1134 20.84 -19.86 -34.73
CA ASP A 1134 20.97 -21.24 -35.24
C ASP A 1134 22.32 -21.90 -34.85
N GLY A 1135 23.41 -21.13 -34.85
CA GLY A 1135 24.73 -21.56 -34.41
C GLY A 1135 24.83 -21.77 -32.89
N ILE A 1136 24.07 -21.02 -32.08
CA ILE A 1136 23.95 -21.22 -30.63
C ILE A 1136 23.13 -22.47 -30.35
N GLU A 1137 22.06 -22.72 -31.12
CA GLU A 1137 21.27 -23.96 -31.01
C GLU A 1137 22.11 -25.23 -31.20
N VAL A 1138 23.05 -25.21 -32.15
CA VAL A 1138 23.99 -26.31 -32.36
C VAL A 1138 24.87 -26.56 -31.11
N GLU A 1139 25.25 -25.51 -30.38
CA GLU A 1139 25.98 -25.65 -29.11
C GLU A 1139 25.08 -26.06 -27.94
N ALA A 1140 23.85 -25.54 -27.85
CA ALA A 1140 22.84 -25.91 -26.85
C ALA A 1140 22.26 -27.32 -27.06
N HIS A 1141 22.37 -27.85 -28.28
CA HIS A 1141 21.78 -29.12 -28.76
C HIS A 1141 20.24 -29.09 -28.92
N THR A 1142 19.67 -27.89 -29.05
CA THR A 1142 18.26 -27.63 -29.39
C THR A 1142 17.99 -27.87 -30.88
N GLY A 1143 16.77 -27.58 -31.34
CA GLY A 1143 16.26 -28.02 -32.62
C GLY A 1143 15.96 -26.91 -33.61
N ILE A 1144 16.96 -26.54 -34.43
CA ILE A 1144 17.05 -25.51 -35.51
C ILE A 1144 15.91 -25.35 -36.56
N MET A 1145 14.79 -26.04 -36.40
CA MET A 1145 13.56 -25.99 -37.21
C MET A 1145 12.30 -26.21 -36.34
N ASN A 1146 12.43 -26.15 -35.02
CA ASN A 1146 11.48 -26.54 -33.98
C ASN A 1146 11.74 -25.79 -32.65
N ALA A 1147 11.51 -24.49 -32.70
CA ALA A 1147 11.24 -23.44 -31.70
C ALA A 1147 10.52 -23.76 -30.34
N ASP A 1148 10.55 -25.01 -29.89
CA ASP A 1148 9.81 -25.67 -28.79
C ASP A 1148 10.30 -27.14 -28.76
N THR A 1149 11.57 -27.36 -28.38
CA THR A 1149 12.33 -28.59 -28.66
C THR A 1149 11.80 -29.84 -27.96
N ASP A 1150 11.32 -29.72 -26.73
CA ASP A 1150 10.74 -30.81 -25.96
C ASP A 1150 9.20 -30.86 -26.01
N GLY A 1151 8.54 -29.77 -26.40
CA GLY A 1151 7.13 -29.70 -26.78
C GLY A 1151 6.17 -29.25 -25.68
N ASP A 1152 6.60 -28.38 -24.77
CA ASP A 1152 5.75 -27.79 -23.73
C ASP A 1152 5.01 -26.51 -24.21
N GLY A 1153 5.57 -25.79 -25.19
CA GLY A 1153 5.04 -24.56 -25.77
C GLY A 1153 5.45 -23.24 -25.10
N LEU A 1154 6.59 -23.22 -24.40
CA LEU A 1154 7.50 -22.09 -24.27
C LEU A 1154 8.30 -21.96 -25.61
N LYS A 1155 9.59 -21.63 -25.59
CA LYS A 1155 10.48 -21.47 -26.77
C LYS A 1155 11.94 -21.56 -26.32
N ASP A 1156 12.76 -22.37 -26.97
CA ASP A 1156 14.17 -22.61 -26.65
C ASP A 1156 14.97 -21.31 -26.40
N GLY A 1157 14.86 -20.31 -27.27
CA GLY A 1157 15.49 -18.98 -27.13
C GLY A 1157 14.90 -18.08 -26.05
N LYS A 1158 13.70 -18.39 -25.56
CA LYS A 1158 13.10 -17.80 -24.36
C LYS A 1158 13.59 -18.52 -23.10
N GLU A 1159 13.72 -19.84 -23.11
CA GLU A 1159 14.26 -20.63 -22.00
C GLU A 1159 15.73 -20.28 -21.74
N VAL A 1160 16.57 -20.24 -22.78
CA VAL A 1160 17.98 -19.83 -22.68
C VAL A 1160 18.13 -18.39 -22.17
N LEU A 1161 17.15 -17.51 -22.42
CA LEU A 1161 17.15 -16.13 -21.91
C LEU A 1161 16.80 -16.05 -20.42
N GLU A 1162 15.86 -16.86 -19.94
CA GLU A 1162 15.44 -16.92 -18.53
C GLU A 1162 16.22 -17.95 -17.70
N TRP A 1163 17.18 -18.67 -18.31
CA TRP A 1163 18.07 -19.69 -17.72
C TRP A 1163 17.43 -21.06 -17.43
N TYR A 1164 16.41 -21.44 -18.20
CA TYR A 1164 15.68 -22.72 -18.13
C TYR A 1164 16.36 -23.79 -19.05
N ASP A 1165 15.94 -25.08 -19.03
CA ASP A 1165 16.61 -26.17 -19.80
C ASP A 1165 15.77 -26.62 -21.02
N PRO A 1166 16.03 -26.11 -22.25
CA PRO A 1166 15.20 -26.33 -23.44
C PRO A 1166 15.28 -27.72 -24.07
N LEU A 1167 15.68 -28.72 -23.28
CA LEU A 1167 15.79 -30.13 -23.64
C LEU A 1167 14.95 -31.04 -22.72
N ASP A 1168 14.46 -30.53 -21.58
CA ASP A 1168 13.72 -31.31 -20.57
C ASP A 1168 12.78 -30.44 -19.72
N LYS A 1169 11.69 -29.95 -20.34
CA LYS A 1169 10.42 -29.33 -19.87
C LYS A 1169 9.77 -29.70 -18.52
N ASN A 1170 10.51 -30.34 -17.64
CA ASN A 1170 10.24 -30.59 -16.23
C ASN A 1170 11.57 -31.11 -15.62
N PRO A 1171 12.54 -30.23 -15.31
CA PRO A 1171 13.89 -30.63 -14.91
C PRO A 1171 13.96 -31.33 -13.54
N ASP A 1172 12.99 -31.05 -12.66
CA ASP A 1172 12.98 -31.51 -11.27
C ASP A 1172 12.16 -32.81 -11.03
N GLY A 1173 11.20 -33.12 -11.90
CA GLY A 1173 10.36 -34.32 -11.88
C GLY A 1173 8.92 -34.14 -11.33
N ASP A 1174 8.39 -32.92 -11.21
CA ASP A 1174 7.10 -32.59 -10.59
C ASP A 1174 5.82 -32.79 -11.47
N SER A 1175 4.79 -31.94 -11.32
CA SER A 1175 3.57 -31.88 -12.15
C SER A 1175 3.33 -30.56 -12.91
N TYR A 1176 4.22 -29.56 -12.82
CA TYR A 1176 4.27 -28.39 -13.69
C TYR A 1176 5.04 -28.66 -14.99
N ASP A 1177 5.25 -27.63 -15.81
CA ASP A 1177 6.29 -27.58 -16.83
C ASP A 1177 6.86 -26.16 -16.94
N ASP A 1178 8.08 -26.01 -17.50
CA ASP A 1178 8.85 -24.76 -17.62
C ASP A 1178 7.99 -23.57 -18.05
N ARG A 1179 7.07 -23.79 -18.98
CA ARG A 1179 6.06 -22.83 -19.41
C ARG A 1179 5.05 -22.40 -18.35
N LEU A 1180 4.56 -23.33 -17.53
CA LEU A 1180 3.66 -23.05 -16.41
C LEU A 1180 4.42 -22.31 -15.32
N GLU A 1181 5.64 -22.72 -15.00
CA GLU A 1181 6.51 -22.05 -14.01
C GLU A 1181 6.82 -20.62 -14.46
N TYR A 1182 7.21 -20.43 -15.72
CA TYR A 1182 7.37 -19.10 -16.34
C TYR A 1182 6.06 -18.29 -16.40
N PHE A 1183 4.89 -18.93 -16.38
CA PHE A 1183 3.59 -18.24 -16.31
C PHE A 1183 3.19 -17.84 -14.88
N TYR A 1184 3.70 -18.53 -13.87
CA TYR A 1184 3.41 -18.31 -12.45
C TYR A 1184 4.56 -17.64 -11.66
N ASP A 1185 5.71 -17.38 -12.30
CA ASP A 1185 6.91 -16.77 -11.74
C ASP A 1185 7.63 -17.68 -10.71
N GLN A 1186 7.82 -18.95 -11.09
CA GLN A 1186 8.40 -20.04 -10.27
C GLN A 1186 9.76 -20.54 -10.83
N ASP A 1187 10.52 -21.35 -10.07
CA ASP A 1187 11.89 -21.80 -10.40
C ASP A 1187 11.90 -23.29 -10.86
N PRO A 1188 12.20 -23.58 -12.15
CA PRO A 1188 12.04 -24.90 -12.80
C PRO A 1188 13.05 -25.96 -12.31
N TYR A 1189 13.95 -25.60 -11.39
CA TYR A 1189 14.90 -26.54 -10.81
C TYR A 1189 14.57 -26.94 -9.36
N THR A 1190 13.37 -26.59 -8.86
CA THR A 1190 13.03 -26.69 -7.43
C THR A 1190 11.68 -27.35 -7.09
N TYR A 1191 11.50 -28.62 -7.52
CA TYR A 1191 10.34 -29.50 -7.28
C TYR A 1191 9.10 -28.76 -6.81
N ASP A 1192 8.42 -28.15 -7.76
CA ASP A 1192 7.16 -27.50 -7.51
C ASP A 1192 6.03 -28.51 -7.27
N LEU A 1193 4.83 -28.01 -7.04
CA LEU A 1193 3.74 -28.80 -6.46
C LEU A 1193 2.38 -28.33 -6.98
N ASP A 1194 1.70 -29.11 -7.83
CA ASP A 1194 0.31 -28.78 -8.23
C ASP A 1194 -0.62 -28.70 -7.03
N LEU A 1195 -1.75 -28.00 -7.10
CA LEU A 1195 -2.60 -27.79 -5.92
C LEU A 1195 -2.98 -29.08 -5.16
N GLU A 1196 -3.15 -30.23 -5.82
CA GLU A 1196 -3.43 -31.49 -5.10
C GLU A 1196 -2.17 -32.12 -4.47
N ASP A 1197 -1.01 -32.01 -5.10
CA ASP A 1197 0.25 -32.57 -4.60
C ASP A 1197 1.03 -31.59 -3.68
N TRP A 1198 0.80 -30.28 -3.79
CA TRP A 1198 1.11 -29.24 -2.80
C TRP A 1198 0.32 -29.50 -1.54
N ILE A 1199 -1.00 -29.63 -1.64
CA ILE A 1199 -1.83 -30.08 -0.52
C ILE A 1199 -1.26 -31.41 0.04
N ALA A 1200 -0.88 -32.38 -0.79
CA ALA A 1200 -0.35 -33.66 -0.29
C ALA A 1200 1.08 -33.60 0.25
N ALA A 1201 1.88 -32.57 -0.05
CA ALA A 1201 3.25 -32.35 0.42
C ALA A 1201 3.29 -31.41 1.63
N PHE A 1202 2.53 -30.32 1.61
CA PHE A 1202 2.10 -29.50 2.75
C PHE A 1202 1.59 -30.40 3.87
N VAL A 1203 0.65 -31.32 3.57
CA VAL A 1203 0.18 -32.34 4.53
C VAL A 1203 1.31 -33.24 5.04
N LYS A 1204 2.27 -33.64 4.20
CA LYS A 1204 3.41 -34.47 4.62
C LYS A 1204 4.52 -33.69 5.35
N GLY A 1205 4.49 -32.36 5.31
CA GLY A 1205 5.32 -31.48 6.15
C GLY A 1205 4.63 -31.13 7.48
N PHE A 1206 3.30 -31.15 7.51
CA PHE A 1206 2.44 -31.03 8.69
C PHE A 1206 2.44 -32.26 9.62
N ILE A 1207 2.83 -33.44 9.11
CA ILE A 1207 2.68 -34.76 9.77
C ILE A 1207 4.02 -35.33 10.25
#